data_AF-A0A7V0V100-F1
#
_entry.id   AF-A0A7V0V100-F1
#
_cell.length_a   1.000
_cell.length_b   1.000
_cell.length_c   1.000
_cell.angle_alpha   90.00
_cell.angle_beta   90.00
_cell.angle_gamma   90.00
#
_symmetry.space_group_name_H-M   'P 1'
#
loop_
_entity.id
_entity.type
_entity.pdbx_description
1 polymer ?
#
loop_
_entity_poly.entity_id
_entity_poly.type
_entity_poly.pdbx_seq_one_letter_code
_entity_poly.pdbx_strand_id
1 'polypeptide(L)'
;MSTPAFTKRLALSLAGLTSSKSRMRLVVKALSYILLISMAIVMLLPLLWLVNGSFQPSWQINANPVIWIPRAWNTVPAGDTGRKLLLWWATNPSGQRQQVIQIGVRRYTTVVDLSRLETLQSVPKSQLGAATPSTIDEMPVNVRNWATPQGVRKVVALARDPQQENNLVVAEMPLPAGALAEYPLDQINQGKLQSVQVSGFTLDARQMPDGRELLALGPESELAVVGTPEIATQARLIQAERLGKKEFVQVGQTQLAIYSVAGEPEGFRAVVLVQENWQPLLEQSYVARYGFIAKSDQLSAESETRLINGLKVTVRRYTPPDGSSPYDVAILIPGSTEFLVMPVERMDKVYAGPISDLVEPGSVNRGTLTYRVQEDLERDGRINPSALVGEIQDLALIVPASVVNDAFDVLPSKMVRSTHIALTTTGYKRVLNLKLAGVPFWRFFVNSGFVVLMNMLGHLFSCTLVAYGFARLRAPGKDLLFVILLGTMMVPGTIVTLPTYLIFRDLGLLGTMAPLWVRSFFGNAFLIFVLRQFFMTLPYELDEAAILDGASRLKVLLKVILPLSQPALATVGIFTFWWYWNSFLDPLIYISRQDQYTITLALNSFNQLYSRSAGYYDRILAGSVLSLLPMVAIFIFAQRYFIEGIQMQGLKR
;
A
#
# COMPACT_ATOMS: atom_id res chain seq x y z
N MET A 1 38.14 -41.62 51.51
CA MET A 1 37.82 -40.32 52.15
C MET A 1 36.96 -39.52 51.18
N SER A 2 35.64 -39.73 51.20
CA SER A 2 34.65 -38.91 51.93
C SER A 2 34.32 -37.57 51.25
N THR A 3 33.47 -37.60 50.21
CA THR A 3 32.57 -36.47 49.91
C THR A 3 31.10 -36.90 49.71
N PRO A 4 30.50 -37.70 50.63
CA PRO A 4 29.04 -37.81 50.70
C PRO A 4 28.38 -36.51 51.17
N ALA A 5 29.15 -35.49 51.54
CA ALA A 5 28.67 -34.20 52.06
C ALA A 5 28.17 -33.24 50.96
N PHE A 6 28.75 -33.27 49.76
CA PHE A 6 28.38 -32.35 48.68
C PHE A 6 27.11 -32.79 47.96
N THR A 7 26.99 -34.10 47.68
CA THR A 7 25.77 -34.70 47.12
C THR A 7 24.61 -34.66 48.11
N LYS A 8 24.84 -34.85 49.42
CA LYS A 8 23.82 -34.59 50.44
C LYS A 8 23.42 -33.13 50.52
N ARG A 9 24.35 -32.17 50.44
CA ARG A 9 24.02 -30.72 50.46
C ARG A 9 23.21 -30.28 49.23
N LEU A 10 23.51 -30.81 48.04
CA LEU A 10 22.74 -30.49 46.83
C LEU A 10 21.35 -31.14 46.87
N ALA A 11 21.24 -32.38 47.37
CA ALA A 11 19.96 -33.06 47.57
C ALA A 11 19.12 -32.41 48.68
N LEU A 12 19.73 -31.90 49.76
CA LEU A 12 19.07 -31.13 50.81
C LEU A 12 18.67 -29.72 50.35
N SER A 13 19.45 -29.10 49.45
CA SER A 13 19.11 -27.82 48.80
C SER A 13 17.92 -27.97 47.84
N LEU A 14 17.81 -29.09 47.14
CA LEU A 14 16.66 -29.41 46.28
C LEU A 14 15.45 -29.92 47.09
N ALA A 15 15.67 -30.60 48.21
CA ALA A 15 14.61 -31.00 49.14
C ALA A 15 13.99 -29.80 49.88
N GLY A 16 14.75 -28.74 50.13
CA GLY A 16 14.26 -27.47 50.69
C GLY A 16 13.33 -26.68 49.75
N LEU A 17 13.37 -26.96 48.45
CA LEU A 17 12.44 -26.40 47.45
C LEU A 17 11.13 -27.19 47.35
N THR A 18 10.98 -28.30 48.10
CA THR A 18 9.70 -29.02 48.23
C THR A 18 8.81 -28.44 49.33
N SER A 19 8.96 -27.14 49.65
CA SER A 19 8.09 -26.45 50.61
C SER A 19 6.69 -26.24 50.03
N SER A 20 5.79 -27.15 50.41
CA SER A 20 4.34 -27.13 50.20
C SER A 20 3.88 -27.26 48.75
N LYS A 21 3.05 -28.29 48.47
CA LYS A 21 2.25 -28.44 47.23
C LYS A 21 1.55 -27.13 46.82
N SER A 22 1.31 -26.20 47.76
CA SER A 22 0.77 -24.86 47.51
C SER A 22 1.71 -23.95 46.71
N ARG A 23 3.00 -23.86 47.04
CA ARG A 23 3.97 -23.02 46.29
C ARG A 23 4.19 -23.56 44.89
N MET A 24 4.27 -24.88 44.73
CA MET A 24 4.37 -25.51 43.40
C MET A 24 3.13 -25.20 42.54
N ARG A 25 1.90 -25.26 43.11
CA ARG A 25 0.68 -24.84 42.40
C ARG A 25 0.70 -23.37 42.01
N LEU A 26 1.26 -22.50 42.86
CA LEU A 26 1.34 -21.07 42.61
C LEU A 26 2.34 -20.76 41.48
N VAL A 27 3.51 -21.42 41.48
CA VAL A 27 4.51 -21.35 40.40
C VAL A 27 3.94 -21.90 39.10
N VAL A 28 3.28 -23.06 39.12
CA VAL A 28 2.64 -23.63 37.92
C VAL A 28 1.56 -22.69 37.37
N LYS A 29 0.70 -22.12 38.21
CA LYS A 29 -0.28 -21.11 37.78
C LYS A 29 0.39 -19.87 37.18
N ALA A 30 1.44 -19.35 37.82
CA ALA A 30 2.18 -18.20 37.31
C ALA A 30 2.79 -18.49 35.93
N LEU A 31 3.43 -19.65 35.75
CA LEU A 31 3.97 -20.09 34.47
C LEU A 31 2.86 -20.29 33.42
N SER A 32 1.72 -20.87 33.79
CA SER A 32 0.57 -21.00 32.89
C SER A 32 0.03 -19.63 32.46
N TYR A 33 -0.09 -18.67 33.37
CA TYR A 33 -0.53 -17.31 33.02
C TYR A 33 0.48 -16.60 32.11
N ILE A 34 1.79 -16.71 32.39
CA ILE A 34 2.83 -16.15 31.52
C ILE A 34 2.74 -16.75 30.11
N LEU A 35 2.58 -18.07 29.99
CA LEU A 35 2.41 -18.74 28.71
C LEU A 35 1.15 -18.27 27.97
N LEU A 36 0.00 -18.24 28.67
CA LEU A 36 -1.28 -17.82 28.11
C LEU A 36 -1.26 -16.34 27.67
N ILE A 37 -0.67 -15.46 28.46
CA ILE A 37 -0.52 -14.03 28.13
C ILE A 37 0.41 -13.87 26.93
N SER A 38 1.53 -14.59 26.89
CA SER A 38 2.47 -14.54 25.77
C SER A 38 1.81 -15.02 24.47
N MET A 39 1.06 -16.13 24.54
CA MET A 39 0.30 -16.66 23.42
C MET A 39 -0.78 -15.68 22.98
N ALA A 40 -1.49 -15.04 23.92
CA ALA A 40 -2.48 -14.01 23.62
C ALA A 40 -1.84 -12.79 22.92
N ILE A 41 -0.67 -12.32 23.37
CA ILE A 41 0.07 -11.22 22.72
C ILE A 41 0.43 -11.58 21.29
N VAL A 42 0.96 -12.80 21.06
CA VAL A 42 1.30 -13.27 19.71
C VAL A 42 0.05 -13.36 18.82
N MET A 43 -1.07 -13.84 19.35
CA MET A 43 -2.34 -13.93 18.61
C MET A 43 -2.94 -12.54 18.31
N LEU A 44 -2.72 -11.55 19.17
CA LEU A 44 -3.19 -10.18 18.96
C LEU A 44 -2.29 -9.35 18.04
N LEU A 45 -1.03 -9.77 17.83
CA LEU A 45 -0.06 -9.01 17.05
C LEU A 45 -0.53 -8.72 15.61
N PRO A 46 -1.12 -9.66 14.84
CA PRO A 46 -1.69 -9.35 13.53
C PRO A 46 -2.84 -8.34 13.58
N LEU A 47 -3.66 -8.38 14.63
CA LEU A 47 -4.76 -7.42 14.81
C LEU A 47 -4.24 -6.03 15.16
N LEU A 48 -3.23 -5.95 16.04
CA LEU A 48 -2.54 -4.71 16.36
C LEU A 48 -1.88 -4.12 15.12
N TRP A 49 -1.24 -4.96 14.30
CA TRP A 49 -0.67 -4.54 13.02
C TRP A 49 -1.75 -4.05 12.05
N LEU A 50 -2.88 -4.75 11.94
CA LEU A 50 -4.01 -4.35 11.09
C LEU A 50 -4.55 -2.96 11.47
N VAL A 51 -4.80 -2.74 12.76
CA VAL A 51 -5.34 -1.46 13.28
C VAL A 51 -4.31 -0.35 13.19
N ASN A 52 -3.03 -0.64 13.45
CA ASN A 52 -1.98 0.36 13.35
C ASN A 52 -1.68 0.72 11.89
N GLY A 53 -1.57 -0.29 11.03
CA GLY A 53 -1.29 -0.15 9.61
C GLY A 53 -2.41 0.57 8.84
N SER A 54 -3.65 0.53 9.32
CA SER A 54 -4.73 1.32 8.72
C SER A 54 -4.58 2.84 8.91
N PHE A 55 -3.73 3.28 9.84
CA PHE A 55 -3.34 4.69 10.01
C PHE A 55 -2.02 5.04 9.32
N GLN A 56 -1.34 4.06 8.71
CA GLN A 56 -0.07 4.27 8.03
C GLN A 56 -0.27 4.63 6.56
N PRO A 57 0.62 5.47 5.99
CA PRO A 57 0.68 5.67 4.56
C PRO A 57 1.18 4.39 3.85
N SER A 58 0.79 4.20 2.58
CA SER A 58 1.05 2.97 1.82
C SER A 58 2.54 2.57 1.76
N TRP A 59 3.44 3.57 1.67
CA TRP A 59 4.90 3.32 1.64
C TRP A 59 5.44 2.73 2.95
N GLN A 60 4.80 3.02 4.09
CA GLN A 60 5.27 2.59 5.41
C GLN A 60 4.87 1.14 5.70
N ILE A 61 3.73 0.68 5.17
CA ILE A 61 3.18 -0.66 5.43
C ILE A 61 4.16 -1.76 5.00
N ASN A 62 4.91 -1.54 3.92
CA ASN A 62 5.91 -2.49 3.40
C ASN A 62 7.36 -2.11 3.74
N ALA A 63 7.57 -1.16 4.66
CA ALA A 63 8.91 -0.75 5.05
C ALA A 63 9.66 -1.91 5.75
N ASN A 64 10.94 -2.07 5.41
CA ASN A 64 11.85 -3.01 6.06
C ASN A 64 13.05 -2.25 6.65
N PRO A 65 13.24 -2.23 7.98
CA PRO A 65 12.43 -2.91 9.01
C PRO A 65 11.04 -2.29 9.20
N VAL A 66 10.14 -3.10 9.78
CA VAL A 66 8.75 -2.71 10.05
C VAL A 66 8.71 -1.49 10.97
N ILE A 67 7.96 -0.46 10.57
CA ILE A 67 7.80 0.77 11.34
C ILE A 67 6.47 0.70 12.09
N TRP A 68 6.53 0.50 13.41
CA TRP A 68 5.32 0.41 14.24
C TRP A 68 4.61 1.74 14.45
N ILE A 69 5.32 2.85 14.62
CA ILE A 69 4.67 4.15 14.86
C ILE A 69 4.39 4.82 13.51
N PRO A 70 3.13 5.13 13.17
CA PRO A 70 2.80 5.82 11.92
C PRO A 70 3.54 7.14 11.78
N ARG A 71 4.18 7.33 10.62
CA ARG A 71 5.01 8.47 10.29
C ARG A 71 4.65 8.98 8.91
N ALA A 72 4.61 10.29 8.76
CA ALA A 72 4.51 10.95 7.47
C ALA A 72 5.85 11.60 7.12
N TRP A 73 6.13 11.70 5.82
CA TRP A 73 7.26 12.48 5.33
C TRP A 73 6.99 13.95 5.61
N ASN A 74 8.01 14.64 6.14
CA ASN A 74 8.02 16.08 6.12
C ASN A 74 8.24 16.53 4.69
N THR A 75 7.43 17.47 4.23
CA THR A 75 7.51 18.01 2.89
C THR A 75 7.46 19.51 2.91
N VAL A 76 8.00 20.14 1.88
CA VAL A 76 7.89 21.57 1.62
C VAL A 76 7.17 21.78 0.29
N PRO A 77 6.16 22.67 0.20
CA PRO A 77 5.54 23.00 -1.07
C PRO A 77 6.55 23.69 -1.99
N ALA A 78 6.55 23.31 -3.27
CA ALA A 78 7.40 23.93 -4.26
C ALA A 78 6.63 25.06 -4.97
N GLY A 79 6.77 26.28 -4.45
CA GLY A 79 5.98 27.43 -4.87
C GLY A 79 4.48 27.12 -4.90
N ASP A 80 3.78 27.69 -5.88
CA ASP A 80 2.34 27.44 -6.14
C ASP A 80 2.14 26.42 -7.27
N THR A 81 2.91 25.33 -7.25
CA THR A 81 2.87 24.30 -8.33
C THR A 81 2.03 23.08 -7.95
N GLY A 82 1.60 22.98 -6.69
CA GLY A 82 0.98 21.78 -6.12
C GLY A 82 1.98 20.65 -5.81
N ARG A 83 3.24 20.75 -6.24
CA ARG A 83 4.29 19.77 -5.91
C ARG A 83 4.76 19.93 -4.48
N LYS A 84 5.01 18.81 -3.82
CA LYS A 84 5.66 18.74 -2.51
C LYS A 84 7.02 18.05 -2.65
N LEU A 85 8.07 18.70 -2.18
CA LEU A 85 9.42 18.13 -2.14
C LEU A 85 9.67 17.48 -0.78
N LEU A 86 10.35 16.34 -0.80
CA LEU A 86 10.65 15.58 0.40
C LEU A 86 11.80 16.23 1.17
N LEU A 87 11.60 16.39 2.49
CA LEU A 87 12.63 16.90 3.38
C LEU A 87 13.51 15.77 3.90
N TRP A 88 14.79 16.09 4.03
CA TRP A 88 15.82 15.22 4.57
C TRP A 88 16.52 15.92 5.73
N TRP A 89 17.07 15.14 6.65
CA TRP A 89 18.06 15.61 7.60
C TRP A 89 19.45 15.37 7.02
N ALA A 90 20.26 16.43 6.97
CA ALA A 90 21.66 16.37 6.62
C ALA A 90 22.47 17.22 7.60
N THR A 91 23.76 16.92 7.73
CA THR A 91 24.71 17.72 8.51
C THR A 91 25.50 18.59 7.57
N ASN A 92 25.48 19.90 7.78
CA ASN A 92 26.23 20.85 6.98
C ASN A 92 27.74 20.79 7.30
N PRO A 93 28.61 21.49 6.53
CA PRO A 93 30.05 21.51 6.81
C PRO A 93 30.44 22.07 8.18
N SER A 94 29.59 22.90 8.82
CA SER A 94 29.81 23.39 10.19
C SER A 94 29.42 22.41 11.29
N GLY A 95 28.97 21.20 10.93
CA GLY A 95 28.58 20.14 11.87
C GLY A 95 27.16 20.27 12.42
N GLN A 96 26.38 21.25 11.95
CA GLN A 96 24.99 21.46 12.35
C GLN A 96 24.05 20.59 11.52
N ARG A 97 23.19 19.84 12.20
CA ARG A 97 22.12 19.05 11.56
C ARG A 97 20.92 19.95 11.25
N GLN A 98 20.48 19.95 10.00
CA GLN A 98 19.34 20.75 9.55
C GLN A 98 18.48 20.01 8.53
N GLN A 99 17.26 20.52 8.30
CA GLN A 99 16.40 20.01 7.23
C GLN A 99 16.85 20.59 5.91
N VAL A 100 16.85 19.76 4.87
CA VAL A 100 17.29 20.12 3.53
C VAL A 100 16.39 19.48 2.48
N ILE A 101 16.40 20.05 1.28
CA ILE A 101 15.90 19.42 0.06
C ILE A 101 17.08 19.00 -0.80
N GLN A 102 16.92 17.91 -1.55
CA GLN A 102 17.88 17.54 -2.58
C GLN A 102 17.60 18.36 -3.83
N ILE A 103 18.61 19.07 -4.32
CA ILE A 103 18.51 19.98 -5.48
C ILE A 103 19.34 19.52 -6.67
N GLY A 104 20.21 18.52 -6.47
CA GLY A 104 21.01 17.93 -7.52
C GLY A 104 21.65 16.64 -7.08
N VAL A 105 22.15 15.87 -8.04
CA VAL A 105 22.97 14.69 -7.79
C VAL A 105 24.00 14.57 -8.88
N ARG A 106 25.18 14.05 -8.52
CA ARG A 106 26.22 13.76 -9.49
C ARG A 106 26.91 12.45 -9.15
N ARG A 107 27.08 11.63 -10.20
CA ARG A 107 27.76 10.35 -10.12
C ARG A 107 29.20 10.49 -10.57
N TYR A 108 30.06 9.77 -9.88
CA TYR A 108 31.48 9.73 -10.10
C TYR A 108 31.91 8.27 -10.22
N THR A 109 33.03 8.06 -10.89
CA THR A 109 33.67 6.75 -10.97
C THR A 109 35.16 6.94 -10.82
N THR A 110 35.81 5.97 -10.18
CA THR A 110 37.26 5.91 -10.18
C THR A 110 37.72 5.51 -11.57
N VAL A 111 38.58 6.33 -12.16
CA VAL A 111 39.23 6.06 -13.43
C VAL A 111 40.72 5.86 -13.22
N VAL A 112 41.32 5.07 -14.12
CA VAL A 112 42.77 4.94 -14.25
C VAL A 112 43.22 5.57 -15.56
N ASP A 113 44.26 6.40 -15.48
CA ASP A 113 44.95 6.95 -16.64
C ASP A 113 45.90 5.89 -17.20
N LEU A 114 45.54 5.34 -18.36
CA LEU A 114 46.29 4.26 -19.00
C LEU A 114 47.70 4.67 -19.41
N SER A 115 47.93 5.96 -19.69
CA SER A 115 49.25 6.48 -20.05
C SER A 115 50.27 6.41 -18.91
N ARG A 116 49.80 6.26 -17.67
CA ARG A 116 50.62 6.17 -16.47
C ARG A 116 50.92 4.74 -16.03
N LEU A 117 50.38 3.73 -16.73
CA LEU A 117 50.61 2.33 -16.40
C LEU A 117 51.81 1.80 -17.20
N GLU A 118 52.85 1.36 -16.49
CA GLU A 118 54.09 0.89 -17.12
C GLU A 118 54.10 -0.63 -17.34
N THR A 119 53.51 -1.41 -16.43
CA THR A 119 53.53 -2.88 -16.46
C THR A 119 52.16 -3.47 -16.22
N LEU A 120 51.66 -4.22 -17.21
CA LEU A 120 50.44 -5.01 -17.11
C LEU A 120 50.74 -6.50 -17.24
N GLN A 121 49.91 -7.35 -16.64
CA GLN A 121 50.06 -8.79 -16.71
C GLN A 121 48.72 -9.47 -16.98
N SER A 122 48.75 -10.53 -17.79
CA SER A 122 47.60 -11.41 -17.98
C SER A 122 47.63 -12.51 -16.92
N VAL A 123 46.60 -12.56 -16.08
CA VAL A 123 46.53 -13.48 -14.95
C VAL A 123 45.29 -14.36 -15.05
N PRO A 124 45.42 -15.70 -14.94
CA PRO A 124 44.26 -16.60 -14.89
C PRO A 124 43.33 -16.26 -13.73
N LYS A 125 42.02 -16.21 -13.98
CA LYS A 125 41.02 -15.95 -12.94
C LYS A 125 41.09 -16.94 -11.76
N SER A 126 41.56 -18.17 -12.00
CA SER A 126 41.77 -19.18 -10.95
C SER A 126 42.87 -18.82 -9.95
N GLN A 127 43.82 -17.96 -10.32
CA GLN A 127 44.88 -17.47 -9.45
C GLN A 127 44.49 -16.16 -8.73
N LEU A 128 43.35 -15.57 -9.09
CA LEU A 128 42.83 -14.34 -8.50
C LEU A 128 41.75 -14.65 -7.46
N GLY A 129 41.91 -14.06 -6.28
CA GLY A 129 40.88 -14.04 -5.25
C GLY A 129 39.65 -13.22 -5.66
N ALA A 130 38.63 -13.25 -4.79
CA ALA A 130 37.48 -12.38 -4.91
C ALA A 130 37.91 -10.90 -4.89
N ALA A 131 37.19 -10.07 -5.63
CA ALA A 131 37.38 -8.62 -5.57
C ALA A 131 36.95 -8.10 -4.20
N THR A 132 37.85 -7.40 -3.53
CA THR A 132 37.59 -6.75 -2.24
C THR A 132 37.67 -5.23 -2.41
N PRO A 133 36.65 -4.46 -1.96
CA PRO A 133 36.71 -3.01 -1.95
C PRO A 133 37.90 -2.52 -1.11
N SER A 134 38.69 -1.60 -1.66
CA SER A 134 39.84 -0.96 -1.02
C SER A 134 39.89 0.51 -1.42
N THR A 135 40.79 1.26 -0.79
CA THR A 135 41.05 2.67 -1.12
C THR A 135 42.53 2.84 -1.48
N ILE A 136 42.81 3.55 -2.58
CA ILE A 136 44.17 3.92 -3.04
C ILE A 136 44.14 5.42 -3.33
N ASP A 137 45.02 6.20 -2.70
CA ASP A 137 45.02 7.67 -2.80
C ASP A 137 43.62 8.29 -2.57
N GLU A 138 42.92 7.80 -1.54
CA GLU A 138 41.53 8.16 -1.21
C GLU A 138 40.46 7.74 -2.25
N MET A 139 40.85 7.13 -3.37
CA MET A 139 39.95 6.66 -4.42
C MET A 139 39.46 5.23 -4.15
N PRO A 140 38.15 4.95 -4.24
CA PRO A 140 37.62 3.60 -4.07
C PRO A 140 37.96 2.73 -5.29
N VAL A 141 38.61 1.58 -5.06
CA VAL A 141 38.98 0.63 -6.12
C VAL A 141 38.80 -0.81 -5.63
N ASN A 142 38.40 -1.70 -6.53
CA ASN A 142 38.37 -3.13 -6.24
C ASN A 142 39.74 -3.77 -6.46
N VAL A 143 40.30 -4.33 -5.39
CA VAL A 143 41.60 -5.03 -5.40
C VAL A 143 41.37 -6.53 -5.32
N ARG A 144 42.23 -7.30 -5.98
CA ARG A 144 42.26 -8.77 -5.91
C ARG A 144 43.60 -9.25 -5.39
N ASN A 145 43.57 -10.34 -4.63
CA ASN A 145 44.78 -11.07 -4.26
C ASN A 145 45.16 -12.00 -5.41
N TRP A 146 46.39 -11.91 -5.90
CA TRP A 146 46.96 -12.78 -6.92
C TRP A 146 47.95 -13.75 -6.28
N ALA A 147 47.62 -15.04 -6.32
CA ALA A 147 48.48 -16.11 -5.78
C ALA A 147 49.59 -16.46 -6.78
N THR A 148 50.84 -16.20 -6.40
CA THR A 148 52.03 -16.57 -7.16
C THR A 148 52.88 -17.58 -6.37
N PRO A 149 53.77 -18.36 -7.04
CA PRO A 149 54.71 -19.24 -6.34
C PRO A 149 55.62 -18.53 -5.33
N GLN A 150 55.77 -17.20 -5.45
CA GLN A 150 56.61 -16.35 -4.60
C GLN A 150 55.82 -15.65 -3.49
N GLY A 151 54.50 -15.87 -3.39
CA GLY A 151 53.62 -15.23 -2.40
C GLY A 151 52.35 -14.63 -3.02
N VAL A 152 51.58 -13.94 -2.18
CA VAL A 152 50.33 -13.27 -2.59
C VAL A 152 50.61 -11.80 -2.89
N ARG A 153 50.34 -11.37 -4.11
CA ARG A 153 50.44 -9.97 -4.57
C ARG A 153 49.05 -9.33 -4.62
N LYS A 154 48.96 -8.02 -4.55
CA LYS A 154 47.69 -7.29 -4.74
C LYS A 154 47.67 -6.66 -6.13
N VAL A 155 46.55 -6.81 -6.82
CA VAL A 155 46.38 -6.32 -8.19
C VAL A 155 45.03 -5.66 -8.40
N VAL A 156 44.97 -4.71 -9.33
CA VAL A 156 43.73 -4.10 -9.82
C VAL A 156 43.42 -4.71 -11.18
N ALA A 157 42.24 -5.30 -11.33
CA ALA A 157 41.80 -5.84 -12.61
C ALA A 157 41.28 -4.72 -13.51
N LEU A 158 41.80 -4.63 -14.74
CA LEU A 158 41.51 -3.56 -15.69
C LEU A 158 40.51 -4.02 -16.76
N ALA A 159 40.77 -5.17 -17.37
CA ALA A 159 39.93 -5.72 -18.44
C ALA A 159 40.04 -7.24 -18.51
N ARG A 160 39.23 -7.86 -19.37
CA ARG A 160 39.43 -9.25 -19.79
C ARG A 160 40.55 -9.29 -20.83
N ASP A 161 41.38 -10.32 -20.79
CA ASP A 161 42.39 -10.51 -21.82
C ASP A 161 41.72 -11.02 -23.12
N PRO A 162 41.82 -10.29 -24.24
CA PRO A 162 41.20 -10.69 -25.51
C PRO A 162 41.86 -11.92 -26.14
N GLN A 163 43.11 -12.24 -25.78
CA GLN A 163 43.85 -13.40 -26.29
C GLN A 163 43.62 -14.65 -25.43
N GLN A 164 43.25 -14.48 -24.15
CA GLN A 164 43.01 -15.56 -23.20
C GLN A 164 41.71 -15.31 -22.41
N GLU A 165 40.62 -15.90 -22.88
CA GLU A 165 39.23 -15.63 -22.42
C GLU A 165 39.01 -15.77 -20.89
N ASN A 166 39.82 -16.61 -20.24
CA ASN A 166 39.72 -16.88 -18.81
C ASN A 166 40.72 -16.11 -17.94
N ASN A 167 41.48 -15.19 -18.54
CA ASN A 167 42.40 -14.31 -17.83
C ASN A 167 41.85 -12.90 -17.68
N LEU A 168 42.42 -12.16 -16.74
CA LEU A 168 42.22 -10.73 -16.58
C LEU A 168 43.56 -10.02 -16.80
N VAL A 169 43.52 -8.89 -17.51
CA VAL A 169 44.63 -7.95 -17.55
C VAL A 169 44.61 -7.17 -16.24
N VAL A 170 45.69 -7.26 -15.48
CA VAL A 170 45.81 -6.65 -14.15
C VAL A 170 47.02 -5.73 -14.07
N ALA A 171 46.90 -4.67 -13.27
CA ALA A 171 48.02 -3.85 -12.82
C ALA A 171 48.40 -4.23 -11.38
N GLU A 172 49.68 -4.51 -11.15
CA GLU A 172 50.20 -4.84 -9.82
C GLU A 172 50.31 -3.60 -8.94
N MET A 173 50.02 -3.74 -7.64
CA MET A 173 50.14 -2.64 -6.68
C MET A 173 51.58 -2.51 -6.14
N PRO A 174 52.04 -1.29 -5.79
CA PRO A 174 51.32 -0.01 -5.83
C PRO A 174 51.21 0.58 -7.24
N LEU A 175 50.09 1.24 -7.54
CA LEU A 175 49.94 2.00 -8.79
C LEU A 175 50.78 3.28 -8.73
N PRO A 176 51.26 3.80 -9.88
CA PRO A 176 51.97 5.08 -9.93
C PRO A 176 51.12 6.24 -9.41
N ALA A 177 51.77 7.22 -8.76
CA ALA A 177 51.08 8.36 -8.17
C ALA A 177 50.27 9.14 -9.22
N GLY A 178 48.99 9.40 -8.92
CA GLY A 178 48.07 10.06 -9.83
C GLY A 178 47.68 9.22 -11.06
N ALA A 179 47.94 7.91 -11.06
CA ALA A 179 47.36 6.99 -12.04
C ALA A 179 45.84 6.86 -11.84
N LEU A 180 45.35 7.06 -10.61
CA LEU A 180 43.93 7.07 -10.29
C LEU A 180 43.41 8.50 -10.13
N ALA A 181 42.18 8.72 -10.57
CA ALA A 181 41.44 9.94 -10.31
C ALA A 181 39.95 9.61 -10.17
N GLU A 182 39.21 10.44 -9.44
CA GLU A 182 37.75 10.44 -9.48
C GLU A 182 37.29 11.34 -10.63
N TYR A 183 36.36 10.84 -11.44
CA TYR A 183 35.87 11.57 -12.61
C TYR A 183 34.34 11.52 -12.69
N PRO A 184 33.67 12.63 -13.08
CA PRO A 184 32.24 12.60 -13.32
C PRO A 184 31.85 11.58 -14.39
N LEU A 185 30.92 10.69 -14.05
CA LEU A 185 30.52 9.56 -14.89
C LEU A 185 29.94 10.04 -16.24
N ASP A 186 29.19 11.14 -16.25
CA ASP A 186 28.61 11.71 -17.46
C ASP A 186 29.68 12.25 -18.42
N GLN A 187 30.78 12.81 -17.89
CA GLN A 187 31.90 13.27 -18.71
C GLN A 187 32.71 12.10 -19.28
N ILE A 188 33.00 11.06 -18.48
CA ILE A 188 33.66 9.83 -18.96
C ILE A 188 32.86 9.18 -20.09
N ASN A 189 31.54 9.12 -19.95
CA ASN A 189 30.66 8.52 -20.96
C ASN A 189 30.59 9.32 -22.27
N GLN A 190 30.84 10.64 -22.22
CA GLN A 190 30.96 11.50 -23.40
C GLN A 190 32.30 11.34 -24.12
N GLY A 191 33.32 10.79 -23.46
CA GLY A 191 34.61 10.49 -24.05
C GLY A 191 34.49 9.53 -25.23
N LYS A 192 35.34 9.73 -26.26
CA LYS A 192 35.35 8.87 -27.44
C LYS A 192 35.89 7.50 -27.04
N LEU A 193 35.13 6.44 -27.31
CA LEU A 193 35.61 5.07 -27.07
C LEU A 193 36.79 4.79 -28.01
N GLN A 194 37.91 4.32 -27.45
CA GLN A 194 39.13 4.03 -28.18
C GLN A 194 39.87 2.85 -27.56
N SER A 195 40.37 1.94 -28.39
CA SER A 195 41.25 0.88 -27.95
C SER A 195 42.68 1.39 -27.85
N VAL A 196 43.27 1.28 -26.67
CA VAL A 196 44.59 1.79 -26.30
C VAL A 196 45.54 0.63 -26.07
N GLN A 197 46.76 0.71 -26.61
CA GLN A 197 47.81 -0.28 -26.39
C GLN A 197 48.65 0.12 -25.18
N VAL A 198 48.64 -0.72 -24.14
CA VAL A 198 49.43 -0.52 -22.92
C VAL A 198 50.18 -1.81 -22.59
N SER A 199 51.50 -1.75 -22.50
CA SER A 199 52.37 -2.90 -22.17
C SER A 199 52.08 -4.17 -23.00
N GLY A 200 51.70 -4.03 -24.27
CA GLY A 200 51.37 -5.14 -25.18
C GLY A 200 49.92 -5.66 -25.10
N PHE A 201 49.07 -5.03 -24.29
CA PHE A 201 47.64 -5.36 -24.17
C PHE A 201 46.77 -4.25 -24.78
N THR A 202 45.70 -4.67 -25.46
CA THR A 202 44.65 -3.76 -25.95
C THR A 202 43.59 -3.58 -24.86
N LEU A 203 43.38 -2.35 -24.41
CA LEU A 203 42.35 -1.97 -23.44
C LEU A 203 41.38 -0.96 -24.04
N ASP A 204 40.08 -1.14 -23.83
CA ASP A 204 39.08 -0.17 -24.26
C ASP A 204 38.91 0.93 -23.22
N ALA A 205 39.31 2.15 -23.58
CA ALA A 205 39.26 3.34 -22.73
C ALA A 205 38.47 4.46 -23.38
N ARG A 206 38.26 5.53 -22.61
CA ARG A 206 37.63 6.77 -23.06
C ARG A 206 38.72 7.82 -23.28
N GLN A 207 38.86 8.26 -24.53
CA GLN A 207 39.68 9.42 -24.86
C GLN A 207 38.91 10.69 -24.51
N MET A 208 39.49 11.49 -23.62
CA MET A 208 38.92 12.73 -23.12
C MET A 208 39.35 13.93 -23.99
N PRO A 209 38.63 15.07 -23.94
CA PRO A 209 38.98 16.25 -24.73
C PRO A 209 40.37 16.84 -24.44
N ASP A 210 40.91 16.57 -23.25
CA ASP A 210 42.27 16.95 -22.84
C ASP A 210 43.35 15.97 -23.32
N GLY A 211 42.97 14.96 -24.09
CA GLY A 211 43.86 13.94 -24.65
C GLY A 211 44.15 12.75 -23.75
N ARG A 212 43.67 12.75 -22.49
CA ARG A 212 43.87 11.61 -21.58
C ARG A 212 43.06 10.38 -21.99
N GLU A 213 43.62 9.21 -21.74
CA GLU A 213 43.02 7.90 -22.03
C GLU A 213 42.62 7.23 -20.72
N LEU A 214 41.34 7.37 -20.36
CA LEU A 214 40.83 7.01 -19.05
C LEU A 214 40.00 5.73 -19.10
N LEU A 215 40.32 4.76 -18.25
CA LEU A 215 39.57 3.52 -18.08
C LEU A 215 38.80 3.59 -16.75
N ALA A 216 37.47 3.42 -16.79
CA ALA A 216 36.66 3.36 -15.58
C ALA A 216 36.84 2.00 -14.87
N LEU A 217 37.17 2.03 -13.58
CA LEU A 217 37.42 0.85 -12.76
C LEU A 217 36.27 0.52 -11.80
N GLY A 218 35.50 1.54 -11.39
CA GLY A 218 34.44 1.43 -10.38
C GLY A 218 34.96 1.16 -8.95
N PRO A 219 34.07 1.12 -7.93
CA PRO A 219 32.62 1.33 -7.99
C PRO A 219 32.22 2.79 -8.25
N GLU A 220 30.99 3.02 -8.73
CA GLU A 220 30.43 4.35 -8.86
C GLU A 220 30.10 4.94 -7.47
N SER A 221 30.49 6.19 -7.24
CA SER A 221 30.11 6.99 -6.09
C SER A 221 29.06 8.03 -6.50
N GLU A 222 28.24 8.48 -5.55
CA GLU A 222 27.22 9.49 -5.79
C GLU A 222 27.29 10.56 -4.68
N LEU A 223 27.32 11.82 -5.09
CA LEU A 223 27.20 12.97 -4.20
C LEU A 223 25.91 13.71 -4.52
N ALA A 224 25.12 13.97 -3.48
CA ALA A 224 23.92 14.80 -3.57
C ALA A 224 24.27 16.24 -3.24
N VAL A 225 23.71 17.18 -3.99
CA VAL A 225 23.70 18.59 -3.61
C VAL A 225 22.39 18.87 -2.90
N VAL A 226 22.49 19.47 -1.72
CA VAL A 226 21.35 19.79 -0.87
C VAL A 226 21.32 21.27 -0.54
N GLY A 227 20.11 21.81 -0.38
CA GLY A 227 19.89 23.20 -0.01
C GLY A 227 18.78 23.35 1.02
N THR A 228 18.61 24.54 1.57
CA THR A 228 17.60 24.79 2.60
C THR A 228 16.18 24.71 2.03
N PRO A 229 15.16 24.39 2.84
CA PRO A 229 13.79 24.24 2.36
C PRO A 229 13.21 25.51 1.72
N GLU A 230 13.69 26.68 2.10
CA GLU A 230 13.23 27.98 1.60
C GLU A 230 13.43 28.12 0.09
N ILE A 231 14.43 27.44 -0.47
CA ILE A 231 14.67 27.38 -1.93
C ILE A 231 13.42 26.89 -2.67
N ALA A 232 12.70 25.90 -2.11
CA ALA A 232 11.49 25.36 -2.73
C ALA A 232 10.37 26.40 -2.88
N THR A 233 10.31 27.41 -2.01
CA THR A 233 9.26 28.43 -2.06
C THR A 233 9.33 29.31 -3.31
N GLN A 234 10.53 29.41 -3.92
CA GLN A 234 10.75 30.15 -5.16
C GLN A 234 10.64 29.27 -6.41
N ALA A 235 10.22 28.01 -6.25
CA ALA A 235 10.09 27.10 -7.35
C ALA A 235 8.90 27.46 -8.25
N ARG A 236 9.10 27.35 -9.56
CA ARG A 236 8.04 27.51 -10.56
C ARG A 236 8.18 26.47 -11.66
N LEU A 237 7.05 26.10 -12.26
CA LEU A 237 7.02 25.22 -13.42
C LEU A 237 7.29 26.01 -14.69
N ILE A 238 8.10 25.44 -15.58
CA ILE A 238 8.29 25.88 -16.96
C ILE A 238 8.20 24.69 -17.90
N GLN A 239 7.93 24.96 -19.17
CA GLN A 239 8.07 23.95 -20.24
C GLN A 239 9.55 23.53 -20.32
N ALA A 240 9.83 22.23 -20.33
CA ALA A 240 11.21 21.73 -20.32
C ALA A 240 12.01 22.17 -21.56
N GLU A 241 11.36 22.37 -22.70
CA GLU A 241 11.97 22.90 -23.93
C GLU A 241 12.54 24.33 -23.79
N ARG A 242 12.16 25.08 -22.74
CA ARG A 242 12.75 26.38 -22.42
C ARG A 242 14.12 26.24 -21.76
N LEU A 243 14.52 25.05 -21.31
CA LEU A 243 15.84 24.79 -20.76
C LEU A 243 16.87 24.80 -21.91
N GLY A 244 17.83 25.72 -21.81
CA GLY A 244 18.91 25.87 -22.77
C GLY A 244 20.18 25.14 -22.34
N LYS A 245 21.32 25.80 -22.53
CA LYS A 245 22.65 25.24 -22.26
C LYS A 245 22.80 24.82 -20.80
N LYS A 246 23.24 23.58 -20.59
CA LYS A 246 23.65 23.02 -19.29
C LYS A 246 25.08 23.49 -18.96
N GLU A 247 25.23 24.07 -17.78
CA GLU A 247 26.49 24.51 -17.18
C GLU A 247 26.63 23.88 -15.78
N PHE A 248 27.80 23.99 -15.17
CA PHE A 248 28.06 23.42 -13.85
C PHE A 248 28.71 24.45 -12.93
N VAL A 249 28.24 24.50 -11.69
CA VAL A 249 28.81 25.34 -10.62
C VAL A 249 29.34 24.43 -9.52
N GLN A 250 30.55 24.70 -9.03
CA GLN A 250 31.17 23.93 -7.96
C GLN A 250 30.40 24.12 -6.65
N VAL A 251 30.06 23.01 -5.97
CA VAL A 251 29.43 22.99 -4.65
C VAL A 251 30.13 21.92 -3.80
N GLY A 252 30.96 22.35 -2.86
CA GLY A 252 31.82 21.45 -2.09
C GLY A 252 32.72 20.61 -3.00
N GLN A 253 32.69 19.28 -2.85
CA GLN A 253 33.44 18.34 -3.68
C GLN A 253 32.72 17.98 -4.98
N THR A 254 31.46 18.37 -5.14
CA THR A 254 30.68 18.10 -6.35
C THR A 254 30.40 19.34 -7.19
N GLN A 255 29.68 19.17 -8.31
CA GLN A 255 29.20 20.31 -9.08
C GLN A 255 27.71 20.15 -9.39
N LEU A 256 26.98 21.25 -9.22
CA LEU A 256 25.56 21.36 -9.46
C LEU A 256 25.30 21.79 -10.91
N ALA A 257 24.37 21.11 -11.58
CA ALA A 257 23.94 21.50 -12.92
C ALA A 257 23.03 22.74 -12.86
N ILE A 258 23.33 23.72 -13.69
CA ILE A 258 22.53 24.93 -13.90
C ILE A 258 22.22 25.10 -15.38
N TYR A 259 21.12 25.77 -15.70
CA TYR A 259 20.60 25.90 -17.06
C TYR A 259 20.26 27.36 -17.36
N SER A 260 20.58 27.82 -18.57
CA SER A 260 19.94 29.02 -19.12
C SER A 260 18.47 28.75 -19.40
N VAL A 261 17.59 29.75 -19.26
CA VAL A 261 16.15 29.58 -19.53
C VAL A 261 15.69 30.56 -20.59
N ALA A 262 15.09 30.06 -21.68
CA ALA A 262 14.57 30.88 -22.76
C ALA A 262 13.45 31.81 -22.27
N GLY A 263 13.50 33.09 -22.65
CA GLY A 263 12.53 34.11 -22.24
C GLY A 263 12.79 34.74 -20.85
N GLU A 264 13.87 34.33 -20.17
CA GLU A 264 14.35 35.01 -18.96
C GLU A 264 15.48 36.01 -19.30
N PRO A 265 15.78 36.98 -18.42
CA PRO A 265 16.85 37.96 -18.66
C PRO A 265 18.21 37.32 -18.94
N GLU A 266 19.04 38.01 -19.71
CA GLU A 266 20.41 37.57 -20.00
C GLU A 266 21.19 37.36 -18.68
N GLY A 267 21.85 36.21 -18.56
CA GLY A 267 22.54 35.80 -17.33
C GLY A 267 21.67 35.07 -16.30
N PHE A 268 20.35 34.98 -16.49
CA PHE A 268 19.52 34.13 -15.64
C PHE A 268 19.96 32.66 -15.76
N ARG A 269 20.14 32.03 -14.60
CA ARG A 269 20.48 30.62 -14.48
C ARG A 269 19.53 29.98 -13.50
N ALA A 270 19.12 28.76 -13.79
CA ALA A 270 18.20 28.00 -12.96
C ALA A 270 18.76 26.63 -12.62
N VAL A 271 18.44 26.16 -11.42
CA VAL A 271 18.61 24.76 -11.02
C VAL A 271 17.28 24.05 -11.28
N VAL A 272 17.35 22.90 -11.93
CA VAL A 272 16.19 22.04 -12.15
C VAL A 272 16.07 21.12 -10.93
N LEU A 273 15.02 21.31 -10.14
CA LEU A 273 14.74 20.47 -8.97
C LEU A 273 14.15 19.13 -9.38
N VAL A 274 13.21 19.16 -10.32
CA VAL A 274 12.55 17.98 -10.89
C VAL A 274 12.20 18.27 -12.35
N GLN A 275 12.48 17.32 -13.24
CA GLN A 275 11.93 17.32 -14.59
C GLN A 275 11.19 16.00 -14.77
N GLU A 276 9.90 16.09 -15.06
CA GLU A 276 9.03 14.93 -15.21
C GLU A 276 7.84 15.27 -16.10
N ASN A 277 7.04 14.26 -16.41
CA ASN A 277 5.82 14.46 -17.18
C ASN A 277 4.66 14.88 -16.27
N TRP A 278 3.92 15.88 -16.73
CA TRP A 278 2.77 16.46 -16.03
C TRP A 278 1.53 16.39 -16.91
N GLN A 279 0.40 16.07 -16.28
CA GLN A 279 -0.90 16.05 -16.92
C GLN A 279 -1.67 17.32 -16.53
N PRO A 280 -2.25 18.05 -17.49
CA PRO A 280 -3.22 19.09 -17.18
C PRO A 280 -4.49 18.50 -16.57
N LEU A 281 -5.01 19.15 -15.53
CA LEU A 281 -6.13 18.70 -14.73
C LEU A 281 -7.17 19.81 -14.56
N LEU A 282 -8.43 19.40 -14.48
CA LEU A 282 -9.56 20.23 -14.08
C LEU A 282 -10.45 19.45 -13.11
N GLU A 283 -11.07 20.11 -12.13
CA GLU A 283 -12.04 19.44 -11.26
C GLU A 283 -13.19 18.84 -12.09
N GLN A 284 -13.55 17.59 -11.83
CA GLN A 284 -14.56 16.86 -12.59
C GLN A 284 -15.92 17.58 -12.56
N SER A 285 -16.31 18.13 -11.41
CA SER A 285 -17.55 18.90 -11.24
C SER A 285 -17.55 20.16 -12.11
N TYR A 286 -16.38 20.77 -12.30
CA TYR A 286 -16.17 21.95 -13.13
C TYR A 286 -16.26 21.59 -14.62
N VAL A 287 -15.62 20.50 -15.03
CA VAL A 287 -15.76 19.94 -16.39
C VAL A 287 -17.22 19.56 -16.68
N ALA A 288 -17.92 18.94 -15.72
CA ALA A 288 -19.33 18.59 -15.85
C ALA A 288 -20.22 19.82 -16.04
N ARG A 289 -19.91 20.93 -15.35
CA ARG A 289 -20.69 22.17 -15.41
C ARG A 289 -20.43 23.00 -16.67
N TYR A 290 -19.17 23.17 -17.08
CA TYR A 290 -18.80 24.12 -18.14
C TYR A 290 -18.25 23.46 -19.41
N GLY A 291 -17.82 22.19 -19.33
CA GLY A 291 -17.44 21.44 -20.52
C GLY A 291 -18.68 20.97 -21.29
N PHE A 292 -18.56 20.84 -22.61
CA PHE A 292 -19.62 20.33 -23.47
C PHE A 292 -19.03 19.59 -24.67
N ILE A 293 -19.87 18.83 -25.38
CA ILE A 293 -19.43 18.08 -26.58
C ILE A 293 -19.61 18.97 -27.80
N ALA A 294 -18.53 19.18 -28.55
CA ALA A 294 -18.56 19.80 -29.86
C ALA A 294 -18.26 18.77 -30.94
N LYS A 295 -18.97 18.85 -32.07
CA LYS A 295 -18.70 18.01 -33.24
C LYS A 295 -17.54 18.60 -34.06
N SER A 296 -16.87 17.75 -34.83
CA SER A 296 -15.73 18.17 -35.64
C SER A 296 -16.06 19.27 -36.66
N ASP A 297 -17.29 19.32 -37.19
CA ASP A 297 -17.78 20.34 -38.14
C ASP A 297 -18.10 21.68 -37.49
N GLN A 298 -18.27 21.70 -36.16
CA GLN A 298 -18.47 22.92 -35.37
C GLN A 298 -17.15 23.58 -34.94
N LEU A 299 -16.00 22.96 -35.24
CA LEU A 299 -14.68 23.43 -34.83
C LEU A 299 -13.84 23.82 -36.05
N SER A 300 -13.16 24.97 -36.00
CA SER A 300 -12.24 25.42 -37.05
C SER A 300 -11.16 24.39 -37.36
N ALA A 301 -10.81 24.15 -38.63
CA ALA A 301 -9.74 23.22 -38.99
C ALA A 301 -8.37 23.64 -38.40
N GLU A 302 -8.13 24.95 -38.33
CA GLU A 302 -6.96 25.52 -37.68
C GLU A 302 -7.08 25.40 -36.15
N SER A 303 -5.96 25.03 -35.53
CA SER A 303 -5.78 25.00 -34.09
C SER A 303 -4.62 25.89 -33.67
N GLU A 304 -4.77 26.56 -32.55
CA GLU A 304 -3.74 27.39 -31.94
C GLU A 304 -3.33 26.79 -30.59
N THR A 305 -2.03 26.72 -30.32
CA THR A 305 -1.53 26.37 -28.98
C THR A 305 -1.39 27.64 -28.15
N ARG A 306 -2.18 27.76 -27.08
CA ARG A 306 -2.08 28.87 -26.12
C ARG A 306 -1.51 28.40 -24.79
N LEU A 307 -0.71 29.26 -24.13
CA LEU A 307 -0.27 29.02 -22.76
C LEU A 307 -1.31 29.58 -21.79
N ILE A 308 -1.95 28.69 -21.02
CA ILE A 308 -2.91 29.06 -19.96
C ILE A 308 -2.39 28.49 -18.65
N ASN A 309 -2.16 29.34 -17.64
CA ASN A 309 -1.49 28.96 -16.38
C ASN A 309 -0.15 28.21 -16.60
N GLY A 310 0.61 28.58 -17.63
CA GLY A 310 1.89 27.94 -17.97
C GLY A 310 1.78 26.58 -18.68
N LEU A 311 0.56 26.11 -18.95
CA LEU A 311 0.27 24.86 -19.65
C LEU A 311 -0.10 25.11 -21.10
N LYS A 312 0.44 24.30 -22.00
CA LYS A 312 0.04 24.31 -23.42
C LYS A 312 -1.38 23.76 -23.53
N VAL A 313 -2.26 24.53 -24.13
CA VAL A 313 -3.67 24.16 -24.35
C VAL A 313 -3.98 24.36 -25.83
N THR A 314 -4.51 23.32 -26.47
CA THR A 314 -4.98 23.39 -27.85
C THR A 314 -6.33 24.11 -27.89
N VAL A 315 -6.39 25.21 -28.64
CA VAL A 315 -7.56 26.06 -28.79
C VAL A 315 -8.04 26.01 -30.24
N ARG A 316 -9.36 25.88 -30.42
CA ARG A 316 -10.03 25.96 -31.73
C ARG A 316 -11.21 26.91 -31.62
N ARG A 317 -11.63 27.49 -32.74
CA ARG A 317 -12.82 28.34 -32.78
C ARG A 317 -14.06 27.49 -32.93
N TYR A 318 -15.02 27.65 -32.02
CA TYR A 318 -16.29 26.93 -32.00
C TYR A 318 -17.41 27.77 -32.61
N THR A 319 -18.19 27.17 -33.49
CA THR A 319 -19.38 27.76 -34.10
C THR A 319 -20.64 27.08 -33.55
N PRO A 320 -21.39 27.76 -32.66
CA PRO A 320 -22.61 27.23 -32.08
C PRO A 320 -23.70 26.93 -33.13
N PRO A 321 -24.48 25.84 -32.98
CA PRO A 321 -25.55 25.50 -33.92
C PRO A 321 -26.79 26.40 -33.80
N ASP A 322 -26.92 27.15 -32.71
CA ASP A 322 -28.02 28.08 -32.45
C ASP A 322 -27.85 29.44 -33.17
N GLY A 323 -26.76 29.61 -33.94
CA GLY A 323 -26.47 30.83 -34.68
C GLY A 323 -25.82 31.94 -33.85
N SER A 324 -25.48 31.67 -32.58
CA SER A 324 -24.71 32.62 -31.76
C SER A 324 -23.28 32.82 -32.28
N SER A 325 -22.64 33.92 -31.89
CA SER A 325 -21.32 34.29 -32.41
C SER A 325 -20.25 33.26 -32.06
N PRO A 326 -19.38 32.87 -33.02
CA PRO A 326 -18.28 31.95 -32.75
C PRO A 326 -17.33 32.47 -31.68
N TYR A 327 -16.83 31.58 -30.84
CA TYR A 327 -15.88 31.90 -29.76
C TYR A 327 -14.85 30.79 -29.58
N ASP A 328 -13.79 31.07 -28.83
CA ASP A 328 -12.66 30.15 -28.68
C ASP A 328 -12.92 29.12 -27.57
N VAL A 329 -12.64 27.85 -27.88
CA VAL A 329 -12.75 26.74 -26.93
C VAL A 329 -11.42 25.99 -26.82
N ALA A 330 -11.09 25.58 -25.61
CA ALA A 330 -10.01 24.65 -25.33
C ALA A 330 -10.46 23.21 -25.56
N ILE A 331 -9.61 22.43 -26.22
CA ILE A 331 -9.81 20.99 -26.38
C ILE A 331 -9.36 20.29 -25.11
N LEU A 332 -10.33 19.74 -24.35
CA LEU A 332 -10.05 18.98 -23.14
C LEU A 332 -9.75 17.52 -23.46
N ILE A 333 -10.57 16.88 -24.29
CA ILE A 333 -10.38 15.50 -24.73
C ILE A 333 -10.56 15.47 -26.23
N PRO A 334 -9.51 15.14 -27.00
CA PRO A 334 -9.63 15.00 -28.44
C PRO A 334 -10.43 13.74 -28.79
N GLY A 335 -11.16 13.79 -29.91
CA GLY A 335 -11.81 12.64 -30.53
C GLY A 335 -11.84 12.78 -32.04
N SER A 336 -12.30 11.75 -32.75
CA SER A 336 -12.35 11.77 -34.22
C SER A 336 -13.58 12.51 -34.77
N THR A 337 -14.71 12.40 -34.08
CA THR A 337 -16.00 12.99 -34.50
C THR A 337 -16.54 13.97 -33.47
N GLU A 338 -16.35 13.67 -32.19
CA GLU A 338 -16.78 14.45 -31.05
C GLU A 338 -15.57 14.84 -30.19
N PHE A 339 -15.60 16.05 -29.64
CA PHE A 339 -14.55 16.59 -28.78
C PHE A 339 -15.19 17.06 -27.48
N LEU A 340 -14.55 16.77 -26.35
CA LEU A 340 -14.92 17.44 -25.10
C LEU A 340 -14.17 18.77 -25.05
N VAL A 341 -14.91 19.87 -25.04
CA VAL A 341 -14.36 21.21 -25.09
C VAL A 341 -14.87 22.07 -23.93
N MET A 342 -14.19 23.17 -23.67
CA MET A 342 -14.59 24.17 -22.67
C MET A 342 -14.25 25.58 -23.18
N PRO A 343 -15.06 26.61 -22.90
CA PRO A 343 -14.71 27.98 -23.27
C PRO A 343 -13.36 28.38 -22.67
N VAL A 344 -12.50 29.04 -23.46
CA VAL A 344 -11.14 29.41 -23.03
C VAL A 344 -11.16 30.28 -21.77
N GLU A 345 -12.15 31.14 -21.61
CA GLU A 345 -12.35 31.97 -20.41
C GLU A 345 -12.56 31.17 -19.11
N ARG A 346 -12.94 29.88 -19.20
CA ARG A 346 -13.13 28.98 -18.05
C ARG A 346 -11.91 28.12 -17.75
N MET A 347 -10.85 28.22 -18.56
CA MET A 347 -9.62 27.46 -18.36
C MET A 347 -8.73 28.06 -17.25
N ASP A 348 -9.16 29.12 -16.56
CA ASP A 348 -8.42 29.74 -15.45
C ASP A 348 -8.15 28.78 -14.28
N LYS A 349 -8.94 27.70 -14.16
CA LYS A 349 -8.79 26.65 -13.14
C LYS A 349 -7.92 25.47 -13.55
N VAL A 350 -7.38 25.45 -14.78
CA VAL A 350 -6.49 24.37 -15.21
C VAL A 350 -5.19 24.41 -14.41
N TYR A 351 -4.70 23.24 -14.04
CA TYR A 351 -3.46 23.10 -13.27
C TYR A 351 -2.70 21.84 -13.67
N ALA A 352 -1.42 21.80 -13.33
CA ALA A 352 -0.54 20.68 -13.62
C ALA A 352 -0.58 19.68 -12.45
N GLY A 353 -0.82 18.40 -12.74
CA GLY A 353 -0.59 17.30 -11.81
C GLY A 353 0.56 16.42 -12.30
N PRO A 354 1.56 16.08 -11.46
CA PRO A 354 2.63 15.20 -11.88
C PRO A 354 2.07 13.79 -12.10
N ILE A 355 2.49 13.12 -13.18
CA ILE A 355 1.95 11.79 -13.50
C ILE A 355 2.21 10.77 -12.39
N SER A 356 3.28 10.95 -11.62
CA SER A 356 3.59 10.11 -10.45
C SER A 356 2.46 10.04 -9.43
N ASP A 357 1.61 11.06 -9.40
CA ASP A 357 0.53 11.19 -8.42
C ASP A 357 -0.83 10.71 -9.00
N LEU A 358 -0.86 10.31 -10.28
CA LEU A 358 -2.06 9.94 -11.05
C LEU A 358 -2.11 8.44 -11.36
N VAL A 359 -2.04 7.62 -10.31
CA VAL A 359 -1.60 6.23 -10.48
C VAL A 359 -2.72 5.29 -11.00
N GLU A 360 -4.00 5.64 -10.89
CA GLU A 360 -5.12 4.83 -11.42
C GLU A 360 -6.37 5.69 -11.67
N PRO A 361 -6.41 6.48 -12.76
CA PRO A 361 -7.59 7.27 -13.05
C PRO A 361 -8.74 6.36 -13.51
N GLY A 362 -9.91 6.51 -12.88
CA GLY A 362 -11.14 5.90 -13.34
C GLY A 362 -11.59 6.46 -14.69
N SER A 363 -12.63 5.87 -15.27
CA SER A 363 -13.23 6.33 -16.53
C SER A 363 -14.64 6.88 -16.31
N VAL A 364 -14.95 7.96 -17.02
CA VAL A 364 -16.26 8.60 -17.00
C VAL A 364 -16.72 8.80 -18.43
N ASN A 365 -17.95 8.38 -18.71
CA ASN A 365 -18.57 8.54 -20.01
C ASN A 365 -19.36 9.85 -20.05
N ARG A 366 -19.24 10.58 -21.16
CA ARG A 366 -20.07 11.73 -21.48
C ARG A 366 -20.41 11.68 -22.97
N GLY A 367 -21.66 11.37 -23.29
CA GLY A 367 -22.05 11.03 -24.65
C GLY A 367 -21.31 9.77 -25.13
N THR A 368 -20.66 9.84 -26.29
CA THR A 368 -19.82 8.75 -26.81
C THR A 368 -18.38 8.80 -26.30
N LEU A 369 -17.98 9.91 -25.68
CA LEU A 369 -16.61 10.11 -25.19
C LEU A 369 -16.41 9.52 -23.81
N THR A 370 -15.28 8.83 -23.65
CA THR A 370 -14.79 8.36 -22.35
C THR A 370 -13.56 9.16 -21.98
N TYR A 371 -13.53 9.72 -20.77
CA TYR A 371 -12.36 10.44 -20.27
C TYR A 371 -11.94 9.94 -18.89
N ARG A 372 -10.68 10.19 -18.55
CA ARG A 372 -10.04 9.69 -17.34
C ARG A 372 -10.20 10.68 -16.19
N VAL A 373 -10.48 10.18 -14.99
CA VAL A 373 -10.66 10.98 -13.77
C VAL A 373 -9.88 10.36 -12.62
N GLN A 374 -9.01 11.13 -11.99
CA GLN A 374 -8.38 10.74 -10.74
C GLN A 374 -9.36 11.04 -9.59
N GLU A 375 -9.92 10.01 -8.94
CA GLU A 375 -10.94 10.19 -7.90
C GLU A 375 -10.36 10.64 -6.55
N ASP A 376 -9.08 10.33 -6.25
CA ASP A 376 -8.48 10.51 -4.93
C ASP A 376 -7.32 11.52 -4.87
N LEU A 377 -7.24 12.42 -5.86
CA LEU A 377 -6.23 13.48 -5.87
C LEU A 377 -6.50 14.49 -4.74
N GLU A 378 -5.53 14.62 -3.83
CA GLU A 378 -5.58 15.57 -2.73
C GLU A 378 -4.93 16.89 -3.15
N ARG A 379 -5.70 17.98 -3.11
CA ARG A 379 -5.21 19.36 -3.31
C ARG A 379 -5.83 20.26 -2.24
N ASP A 380 -5.02 21.13 -1.64
CA ASP A 380 -5.45 22.06 -0.59
C ASP A 380 -6.17 21.38 0.60
N GLY A 381 -5.76 20.15 0.93
CA GLY A 381 -6.35 19.33 2.00
C GLY A 381 -7.73 18.75 1.69
N ARG A 382 -8.19 18.86 0.44
CA ARG A 382 -9.45 18.28 -0.06
C ARG A 382 -9.18 17.25 -1.14
N ILE A 383 -9.97 16.19 -1.14
CA ILE A 383 -9.94 15.17 -2.19
C ILE A 383 -11.03 15.55 -3.20
N ASN A 384 -10.62 16.06 -4.36
CA ASN A 384 -11.52 16.46 -5.43
C ASN A 384 -11.26 15.60 -6.67
N PRO A 385 -12.25 14.84 -7.16
CA PRO A 385 -12.13 14.12 -8.41
C PRO A 385 -11.72 15.07 -9.53
N SER A 386 -10.63 14.76 -10.22
CA SER A 386 -10.03 15.65 -11.22
C SER A 386 -9.93 14.93 -12.56
N ALA A 387 -10.51 15.53 -13.60
CA ALA A 387 -10.44 15.06 -14.96
C ALA A 387 -9.04 15.32 -15.54
N LEU A 388 -8.48 14.30 -16.17
CA LEU A 388 -7.25 14.39 -16.95
C LEU A 388 -7.61 14.99 -18.30
N VAL A 389 -7.09 16.18 -18.60
CA VAL A 389 -7.43 16.95 -19.80
C VAL A 389 -6.16 17.33 -20.56
N GLY A 390 -6.29 17.54 -21.86
CA GLY A 390 -5.18 17.89 -22.74
C GLY A 390 -4.11 16.81 -22.83
N GLU A 391 -2.97 17.19 -23.41
CA GLU A 391 -1.82 16.31 -23.59
C GLU A 391 -0.88 16.37 -22.39
N ILE A 392 -0.16 15.27 -22.19
CA ILE A 392 0.95 15.20 -21.22
C ILE A 392 2.06 16.16 -21.67
N GLN A 393 2.62 16.90 -20.72
CA GLN A 393 3.65 17.92 -20.96
C GLN A 393 4.91 17.60 -20.16
N ASP A 394 6.07 17.72 -20.79
CA ASP A 394 7.36 17.68 -20.10
C ASP A 394 7.61 19.04 -19.45
N LEU A 395 7.52 19.09 -18.12
CA LEU A 395 7.73 20.31 -17.35
C LEU A 395 8.91 20.16 -16.40
N ALA A 396 9.65 21.26 -16.25
CA ALA A 396 10.72 21.38 -15.29
C ALA A 396 10.29 22.30 -14.15
N LEU A 397 10.41 21.79 -12.92
CA LEU A 397 10.33 22.57 -11.70
C LEU A 397 11.69 23.21 -11.45
N ILE A 398 11.77 24.52 -11.59
CA ILE A 398 13.04 25.26 -11.51
C ILE A 398 13.06 26.27 -10.37
N VAL A 399 14.26 26.56 -9.88
CA VAL A 399 14.57 27.68 -8.96
C VAL A 399 15.72 28.51 -9.53
N PRO A 400 15.78 29.83 -9.26
CA PRO A 400 16.94 30.63 -9.64
C PRO A 400 18.23 30.10 -9.00
N ALA A 401 19.33 30.04 -9.75
CA ALA A 401 20.61 29.59 -9.20
C ALA A 401 21.13 30.51 -8.07
N SER A 402 20.72 31.78 -8.09
CA SER A 402 21.07 32.79 -7.07
C SER A 402 20.51 32.50 -5.67
N VAL A 403 19.53 31.60 -5.53
CA VAL A 403 18.97 31.24 -4.21
C VAL A 403 19.67 30.03 -3.60
N VAL A 404 20.63 29.45 -4.32
CA VAL A 404 21.30 28.19 -3.99
C VAL A 404 22.69 28.41 -3.38
N ASN A 405 22.99 29.64 -2.95
CA ASN A 405 24.34 30.03 -2.49
C ASN A 405 24.81 29.24 -1.27
N ASP A 406 23.89 28.83 -0.39
CA ASP A 406 24.19 28.08 0.83
C ASP A 406 24.05 26.55 0.65
N ALA A 407 23.96 26.08 -0.60
CA ALA A 407 23.94 24.66 -0.88
C ALA A 407 25.30 24.00 -0.57
N PHE A 408 25.25 22.73 -0.19
CA PHE A 408 26.44 21.93 0.09
C PHE A 408 26.23 20.51 -0.40
N ASP A 409 27.33 19.77 -0.53
CA ASP A 409 27.34 18.39 -0.95
C ASP A 409 27.28 17.44 0.24
N VAL A 410 26.60 16.31 0.04
CA VAL A 410 26.46 15.27 1.06
C VAL A 410 26.39 13.91 0.40
N LEU A 411 26.99 12.90 1.05
CA LEU A 411 26.80 11.52 0.66
C LEU A 411 25.33 11.13 0.89
N PRO A 412 24.63 10.49 -0.07
CA PRO A 412 23.26 10.05 0.09
C PRO A 412 23.04 9.16 1.32
N SER A 413 24.04 8.36 1.70
CA SER A 413 24.01 7.52 2.91
C SER A 413 24.00 8.31 4.23
N LYS A 414 24.42 9.58 4.21
CA LYS A 414 24.38 10.50 5.36
C LYS A 414 23.07 11.32 5.40
N MET A 415 22.21 11.22 4.39
CA MET A 415 20.88 11.82 4.40
C MET A 415 19.87 10.87 5.03
N VAL A 416 19.06 11.38 5.95
CA VAL A 416 17.99 10.61 6.60
C VAL A 416 16.65 11.27 6.31
N ARG A 417 15.66 10.51 5.82
CA ARG A 417 14.32 11.05 5.54
C ARG A 417 13.76 11.77 6.78
N SER A 418 13.33 13.02 6.60
CA SER A 418 12.69 13.78 7.65
C SER A 418 11.24 13.29 7.79
N THR A 419 10.88 12.85 9.00
CA THR A 419 9.54 12.32 9.32
C THR A 419 9.04 12.91 10.62
N HIS A 420 7.71 13.02 10.74
CA HIS A 420 7.02 13.29 12.00
C HIS A 420 6.00 12.19 12.27
N ILE A 421 5.62 12.02 13.55
CA ILE A 421 4.55 11.09 13.92
C ILE A 421 3.24 11.64 13.38
N ALA A 422 2.56 10.86 12.56
CA ALA A 422 1.31 11.27 11.92
C ALA A 422 0.40 10.07 11.74
N LEU A 423 -0.78 10.12 12.36
CA LEU A 423 -1.86 9.18 12.12
C LEU A 423 -2.63 9.68 10.90
N THR A 424 -2.56 8.93 9.79
CA THR A 424 -3.23 9.31 8.56
C THR A 424 -4.60 8.62 8.48
N THR A 425 -5.66 9.40 8.23
CA THR A 425 -6.99 8.82 7.97
C THR A 425 -7.28 8.69 6.48
N THR A 426 -6.26 8.88 5.64
CA THR A 426 -6.39 8.92 4.18
C THR A 426 -6.90 7.58 3.64
N GLY A 427 -6.41 6.45 4.18
CA GLY A 427 -6.90 5.12 3.83
C GLY A 427 -8.41 4.95 4.07
N TYR A 428 -8.93 5.49 5.18
CA TYR A 428 -10.37 5.47 5.48
C TYR A 428 -11.18 6.34 4.52
N LYS A 429 -10.73 7.56 4.24
CA LYS A 429 -11.39 8.44 3.26
C LYS A 429 -11.41 7.80 1.87
N ARG A 430 -10.28 7.21 1.45
CA ARG A 430 -10.14 6.52 0.16
C ARG A 430 -11.04 5.30 0.06
N VAL A 431 -11.08 4.44 1.08
CA VAL A 431 -11.91 3.22 1.02
C VAL A 431 -13.41 3.54 1.03
N LEU A 432 -13.85 4.56 1.76
CA LEU A 432 -15.26 4.97 1.79
C LEU A 432 -15.73 5.55 0.44
N ASN A 433 -14.82 6.20 -0.30
CA ASN A 433 -15.08 6.72 -1.64
C ASN A 433 -14.87 5.68 -2.74
N LEU A 434 -14.33 4.50 -2.41
CA LEU A 434 -14.02 3.45 -3.35
C LEU A 434 -15.30 2.87 -3.95
N LYS A 435 -15.26 2.61 -5.27
CA LYS A 435 -16.35 1.96 -5.99
C LYS A 435 -15.87 0.69 -6.65
N LEU A 436 -16.70 -0.35 -6.61
CA LEU A 436 -16.51 -1.59 -7.37
C LEU A 436 -17.55 -1.61 -8.50
N ALA A 437 -17.10 -1.43 -9.74
CA ALA A 437 -17.95 -1.22 -10.92
C ALA A 437 -19.11 -0.23 -10.69
N GLY A 438 -18.79 0.94 -10.12
CA GLY A 438 -19.77 1.99 -9.82
C GLY A 438 -20.56 1.79 -8.52
N VAL A 439 -20.42 0.65 -7.83
CA VAL A 439 -21.09 0.39 -6.54
C VAL A 439 -20.25 0.94 -5.39
N PRO A 440 -20.78 1.84 -4.54
CA PRO A 440 -20.02 2.46 -3.45
C PRO A 440 -19.79 1.49 -2.29
N PHE A 441 -18.64 1.62 -1.62
CA PHE A 441 -18.20 0.74 -0.52
C PHE A 441 -19.25 0.49 0.59
N TRP A 442 -19.97 1.53 1.01
CA TRP A 442 -20.98 1.42 2.08
C TRP A 442 -22.14 0.48 1.72
N ARG A 443 -22.42 0.27 0.42
CA ARG A 443 -23.50 -0.63 -0.03
C ARG A 443 -23.25 -2.07 0.43
N PHE A 444 -21.99 -2.49 0.50
CA PHE A 444 -21.63 -3.85 0.93
C PHE A 444 -21.91 -4.09 2.42
N PHE A 445 -21.83 -3.04 3.25
CA PHE A 445 -22.28 -3.12 4.65
C PHE A 445 -23.80 -3.33 4.74
N VAL A 446 -24.57 -2.61 3.91
CA VAL A 446 -26.03 -2.77 3.85
C VAL A 446 -26.41 -4.17 3.38
N ASN A 447 -25.73 -4.70 2.36
CA ASN A 447 -25.94 -6.06 1.88
C ASN A 447 -25.65 -7.10 2.97
N SER A 448 -24.51 -6.99 3.67
CA SER A 448 -24.18 -7.87 4.80
C SER A 448 -25.18 -7.76 5.93
N GLY A 449 -25.57 -6.54 6.32
CA GLY A 449 -26.58 -6.30 7.34
C GLY A 449 -27.93 -6.91 6.97
N PHE A 450 -28.35 -6.78 5.71
CA PHE A 450 -29.57 -7.40 5.20
C PHE A 450 -29.53 -8.92 5.27
N VAL A 451 -28.45 -9.56 4.80
CA VAL A 451 -28.29 -11.02 4.86
C VAL A 451 -28.33 -11.50 6.32
N VAL A 452 -27.62 -10.82 7.23
CA VAL A 452 -27.62 -11.17 8.65
C VAL A 452 -29.00 -11.00 9.26
N LEU A 453 -29.69 -9.90 8.99
CA LEU A 453 -31.03 -9.64 9.52
C LEU A 453 -32.03 -10.71 9.06
N MET A 454 -32.02 -11.06 7.77
CA MET A 454 -32.91 -12.09 7.24
C MET A 454 -32.63 -13.46 7.84
N ASN A 455 -31.35 -13.83 7.99
CA ASN A 455 -30.98 -15.08 8.67
C ASN A 455 -31.39 -15.08 10.15
N MET A 456 -31.26 -13.95 10.84
CA MET A 456 -31.66 -13.80 12.23
C MET A 456 -33.16 -13.98 12.40
N LEU A 457 -33.97 -13.35 11.55
CA LEU A 457 -35.42 -13.53 11.54
C LEU A 457 -35.80 -14.98 11.26
N GLY A 458 -35.20 -15.60 10.24
CA GLY A 458 -35.48 -16.99 9.88
C GLY A 458 -35.12 -17.98 10.98
N HIS A 459 -33.94 -17.84 11.60
CA HIS A 459 -33.53 -18.69 12.72
C HIS A 459 -34.38 -18.48 13.97
N LEU A 460 -34.61 -17.23 14.39
CA LEU A 460 -35.45 -16.95 15.56
C LEU A 460 -36.88 -17.46 15.36
N PHE A 461 -37.42 -17.38 14.15
CA PHE A 461 -38.74 -17.91 13.85
C PHE A 461 -38.75 -19.45 13.84
N SER A 462 -37.94 -20.06 12.96
CA SER A 462 -37.98 -21.50 12.71
C SER A 462 -37.46 -22.31 13.89
N CYS A 463 -36.32 -21.93 14.46
CA CYS A 463 -35.67 -22.73 15.51
C CYS A 463 -36.45 -22.66 16.82
N THR A 464 -37.05 -21.51 17.14
CA THR A 464 -37.93 -21.35 18.31
C THR A 464 -39.14 -22.28 18.21
N LEU A 465 -39.83 -22.29 17.05
CA LEU A 465 -41.03 -23.09 16.87
C LEU A 465 -40.72 -24.58 17.02
N VAL A 466 -39.65 -25.04 16.37
CA VAL A 466 -39.22 -26.45 16.41
C VAL A 466 -38.72 -26.83 17.81
N ALA A 467 -37.90 -25.99 18.45
CA ALA A 467 -37.41 -26.23 19.80
C ALA A 467 -38.54 -26.29 20.84
N TYR A 468 -39.53 -25.40 20.74
CA TYR A 468 -40.72 -25.42 21.60
C TYR A 468 -41.50 -26.74 21.44
N GLY A 469 -41.67 -27.20 20.20
CA GLY A 469 -42.28 -28.50 19.92
C GLY A 469 -41.55 -29.65 20.62
N PHE A 470 -40.23 -29.73 20.48
CA PHE A 470 -39.43 -30.79 21.10
C PHE A 470 -39.30 -30.68 22.63
N ALA A 471 -39.35 -29.48 23.19
CA ALA A 471 -39.20 -29.25 24.62
C ALA A 471 -40.53 -29.38 25.38
N ARG A 472 -41.64 -28.86 24.84
CA ARG A 472 -42.88 -28.63 25.59
C ARG A 472 -44.05 -29.49 25.17
N LEU A 473 -44.10 -29.93 23.90
CA LEU A 473 -45.23 -30.71 23.39
C LEU A 473 -44.97 -32.21 23.52
N ARG A 474 -46.05 -32.96 23.76
CA ARG A 474 -46.02 -34.43 23.77
C ARG A 474 -46.46 -34.90 22.39
N ALA A 475 -45.60 -35.64 21.70
CA ALA A 475 -45.87 -36.25 20.41
C ALA A 475 -45.18 -37.63 20.32
N PRO A 476 -45.81 -38.63 19.68
CA PRO A 476 -45.19 -39.93 19.49
C PRO A 476 -43.93 -39.80 18.62
N GLY A 477 -42.84 -40.48 19.01
CA GLY A 477 -41.58 -40.49 18.25
C GLY A 477 -40.73 -39.21 18.31
N LYS A 478 -41.12 -38.20 19.11
CA LYS A 478 -40.40 -36.90 19.19
C LYS A 478 -38.90 -37.05 19.51
N ASP A 479 -38.53 -37.99 20.38
CA ASP A 479 -37.15 -38.15 20.82
C ASP A 479 -36.31 -38.80 19.71
N LEU A 480 -36.88 -39.70 18.90
CA LEU A 480 -36.24 -40.24 17.70
C LEU A 480 -36.04 -39.14 16.64
N LEU A 481 -37.06 -38.34 16.36
CA LEU A 481 -36.95 -37.21 15.43
C LEU A 481 -35.90 -36.20 15.88
N PHE A 482 -35.78 -35.97 17.19
CA PHE A 482 -34.75 -35.10 17.73
C PHE A 482 -33.34 -35.69 17.55
N VAL A 483 -33.16 -36.99 17.76
CA VAL A 483 -31.89 -37.68 17.50
C VAL A 483 -31.52 -37.61 16.01
N ILE A 484 -32.48 -37.81 15.10
CA ILE A 484 -32.27 -37.65 13.65
C ILE A 484 -31.81 -36.22 13.34
N LEU A 485 -32.48 -35.21 13.92
CA LEU A 485 -32.10 -33.81 13.76
C LEU A 485 -30.67 -33.54 14.24
N LEU A 486 -30.26 -34.09 15.38
CA LEU A 486 -28.86 -34.00 15.84
C LEU A 486 -27.88 -34.71 14.90
N GLY A 487 -28.28 -35.83 14.31
CA GLY A 487 -27.49 -36.55 13.31
C GLY A 487 -27.14 -35.69 12.09
N THR A 488 -28.01 -34.73 11.71
CA THR A 488 -27.71 -33.81 10.60
C THR A 488 -26.51 -32.89 10.87
N MET A 489 -26.16 -32.64 12.14
CA MET A 489 -24.97 -31.85 12.51
C MET A 489 -23.66 -32.58 12.21
N MET A 490 -23.70 -33.91 12.05
CA MET A 490 -22.53 -34.70 11.70
C MET A 490 -22.18 -34.63 10.22
N VAL A 491 -23.08 -34.10 9.38
CA VAL A 491 -22.86 -33.94 7.94
C VAL A 491 -21.97 -32.72 7.69
N PRO A 492 -20.80 -32.87 7.05
CA PRO A 492 -19.97 -31.73 6.68
C PRO A 492 -20.69 -30.80 5.70
N GLY A 493 -20.77 -29.50 6.02
CA GLY A 493 -21.48 -28.51 5.19
C GLY A 493 -20.97 -28.44 3.75
N THR A 494 -19.68 -28.69 3.52
CA THR A 494 -19.05 -28.71 2.19
C THR A 494 -19.65 -29.75 1.26
N ILE A 495 -20.08 -30.91 1.80
CA ILE A 495 -20.71 -31.98 1.01
C ILE A 495 -22.11 -31.55 0.54
N VAL A 496 -22.84 -30.80 1.38
CA VAL A 496 -24.19 -30.32 1.10
C VAL A 496 -24.20 -29.10 0.17
N THR A 497 -23.04 -28.45 -0.02
CA THR A 497 -22.90 -27.23 -0.83
C THR A 497 -23.28 -27.46 -2.29
N LEU A 498 -22.76 -28.52 -2.93
CA LEU A 498 -23.06 -28.82 -4.33
C LEU A 498 -24.55 -29.16 -4.56
N PRO A 499 -25.18 -30.07 -3.78
CA PRO A 499 -26.63 -30.29 -3.88
C PRO A 499 -27.44 -29.01 -3.68
N THR A 500 -27.09 -28.18 -2.69
CA THR A 500 -27.79 -26.91 -2.42
C THR A 500 -27.66 -25.93 -3.58
N TYR A 501 -26.49 -25.87 -4.21
CA TYR A 501 -26.28 -25.08 -5.43
C TYR A 501 -27.19 -25.52 -6.57
N LEU A 502 -27.31 -26.84 -6.81
CA LEU A 502 -28.21 -27.37 -7.84
C LEU A 502 -29.66 -27.02 -7.55
N ILE A 503 -30.12 -27.13 -6.30
CA ILE A 503 -31.47 -26.71 -5.91
C ILE A 503 -31.71 -25.23 -6.24
N PHE A 504 -30.81 -24.32 -5.86
CA PHE A 504 -31.01 -22.90 -6.14
C PHE A 504 -30.86 -22.53 -7.63
N ARG A 505 -30.06 -23.29 -8.38
CA ARG A 505 -29.99 -23.19 -9.84
C ARG A 505 -31.34 -23.53 -10.45
N ASP A 506 -31.90 -24.67 -10.06
CA ASP A 506 -33.15 -25.19 -10.61
C ASP A 506 -34.35 -24.31 -10.20
N LEU A 507 -34.27 -23.64 -9.05
CA LEU A 507 -35.21 -22.60 -8.62
C LEU A 507 -35.00 -21.22 -9.29
N GLY A 508 -33.94 -21.04 -10.08
CA GLY A 508 -33.63 -19.76 -10.73
C GLY A 508 -33.22 -18.63 -9.76
N LEU A 509 -32.74 -18.98 -8.55
CA LEU A 509 -32.39 -18.02 -7.49
C LEU A 509 -30.89 -17.67 -7.44
N LEU A 510 -30.07 -18.31 -8.27
CA LEU A 510 -28.65 -17.95 -8.40
C LEU A 510 -28.46 -16.53 -8.94
N GLY A 511 -27.38 -15.88 -8.51
CA GLY A 511 -27.14 -14.48 -8.83
C GLY A 511 -28.00 -13.50 -8.04
N THR A 512 -28.69 -13.99 -6.99
CA THR A 512 -29.43 -13.19 -6.01
C THR A 512 -28.93 -13.46 -4.59
N MET A 513 -29.33 -12.65 -3.61
CA MET A 513 -29.03 -12.91 -2.20
C MET A 513 -29.93 -13.98 -1.56
N ALA A 514 -31.01 -14.44 -2.24
CA ALA A 514 -31.99 -15.36 -1.65
C ALA A 514 -31.37 -16.68 -1.10
N PRO A 515 -30.42 -17.34 -1.80
CA PRO A 515 -29.77 -18.55 -1.30
C PRO A 515 -29.06 -18.39 0.05
N LEU A 516 -28.70 -17.16 0.42
CA LEU A 516 -27.93 -16.85 1.62
C LEU A 516 -28.79 -16.79 2.89
N TRP A 517 -30.11 -16.60 2.77
CA TRP A 517 -30.98 -16.41 3.93
C TRP A 517 -32.22 -17.29 3.93
N VAL A 518 -32.75 -17.72 2.78
CA VAL A 518 -33.99 -18.54 2.71
C VAL A 518 -33.87 -19.81 3.54
N ARG A 519 -32.70 -20.46 3.55
CA ARG A 519 -32.45 -21.70 4.30
C ARG A 519 -32.64 -21.54 5.81
N SER A 520 -32.42 -20.35 6.37
CA SER A 520 -32.58 -20.09 7.81
C SER A 520 -34.01 -20.27 8.30
N PHE A 521 -35.01 -20.22 7.41
CA PHE A 521 -36.41 -20.45 7.74
C PHE A 521 -36.78 -21.94 7.87
N PHE A 522 -35.85 -22.85 7.53
CA PHE A 522 -36.06 -24.31 7.60
C PHE A 522 -35.37 -24.95 8.82
N GLY A 523 -34.95 -24.14 9.78
CA GLY A 523 -34.35 -24.60 11.02
C GLY A 523 -32.85 -24.88 10.90
N ASN A 524 -32.17 -24.77 12.04
CA ASN A 524 -30.76 -25.11 12.19
C ASN A 524 -30.62 -26.02 13.41
N ALA A 525 -30.07 -27.22 13.21
CA ALA A 525 -30.06 -28.26 14.24
C ALA A 525 -29.35 -27.83 15.53
N PHE A 526 -28.25 -27.08 15.43
CA PHE A 526 -27.52 -26.55 16.60
C PHE A 526 -28.37 -25.53 17.37
N LEU A 527 -28.98 -24.56 16.67
CA LEU A 527 -29.78 -23.52 17.31
C LEU A 527 -31.06 -24.09 17.94
N ILE A 528 -31.67 -25.08 17.27
CA ILE A 528 -32.80 -25.85 17.81
C ILE A 528 -32.38 -26.59 19.09
N PHE A 529 -31.23 -27.24 19.09
CA PHE A 529 -30.70 -27.91 20.27
C PHE A 529 -30.51 -26.93 21.42
N VAL A 530 -29.83 -25.80 21.21
CA VAL A 530 -29.59 -24.77 22.24
C VAL A 530 -30.89 -24.26 22.84
N LEU A 531 -31.85 -23.85 22.00
CA LEU A 531 -33.16 -23.36 22.45
C LEU A 531 -33.94 -24.45 23.19
N ARG A 532 -33.90 -25.70 22.72
CA ARG A 532 -34.58 -26.81 23.38
C ARG A 532 -34.00 -27.07 24.77
N GLN A 533 -32.68 -27.10 24.91
CA GLN A 533 -32.02 -27.29 26.21
C GLN A 533 -32.47 -26.21 27.19
N PHE A 534 -32.47 -24.95 26.77
CA PHE A 534 -32.95 -23.85 27.59
C PHE A 534 -34.44 -23.97 27.91
N PHE A 535 -35.29 -24.25 26.93
CA PHE A 535 -36.71 -24.40 27.16
C PHE A 535 -37.02 -25.54 28.14
N MET A 536 -36.20 -26.59 28.23
CA MET A 536 -36.37 -27.67 29.21
C MET A 536 -36.01 -27.27 30.64
N THR A 537 -35.26 -26.19 30.86
CA THR A 537 -34.91 -25.73 32.23
C THR A 537 -36.00 -24.88 32.87
N LEU A 538 -36.94 -24.32 32.10
CA LEU A 538 -38.02 -23.53 32.70
C LEU A 538 -39.07 -24.47 33.34
N PRO A 539 -39.64 -24.13 34.51
CA PRO A 539 -40.65 -24.96 35.17
C PRO A 539 -41.89 -25.21 34.28
N TYR A 540 -42.50 -26.39 34.37
CA TYR A 540 -43.70 -26.73 33.58
C TYR A 540 -44.97 -26.09 34.13
N GLU A 541 -44.97 -25.72 35.41
CA GLU A 541 -46.06 -25.09 36.14
C GLU A 541 -46.44 -23.73 35.52
N LEU A 542 -45.48 -23.04 34.90
CA LEU A 542 -45.72 -21.79 34.17
C LEU A 542 -46.61 -22.00 32.94
N ASP A 543 -46.43 -23.12 32.24
CA ASP A 543 -47.23 -23.48 31.08
C ASP A 543 -48.66 -23.83 31.52
N GLU A 544 -48.78 -24.61 32.60
CA GLU A 544 -50.07 -25.05 33.15
C GLU A 544 -50.89 -23.87 33.68
N ALA A 545 -50.28 -22.96 34.44
CA ALA A 545 -50.93 -21.75 34.93
C ALA A 545 -51.47 -20.88 33.77
N ALA A 546 -50.66 -20.65 32.74
CA ALA A 546 -51.10 -19.87 31.58
C ALA A 546 -52.24 -20.55 30.80
N ILE A 547 -52.24 -21.88 30.71
CA ILE A 547 -53.32 -22.65 30.05
C ILE A 547 -54.61 -22.58 30.88
N LEU A 548 -54.52 -22.64 32.22
CA LEU A 548 -55.66 -22.43 33.11
C LEU A 548 -56.25 -21.02 32.96
N ASP A 549 -55.42 -20.01 32.67
CA ASP A 549 -55.83 -18.63 32.31
C ASP A 549 -56.37 -18.50 30.87
N GLY A 550 -56.58 -19.61 30.17
CA GLY A 550 -57.15 -19.64 28.81
C GLY A 550 -56.14 -19.31 27.69
N ALA A 551 -54.83 -19.42 27.93
CA ALA A 551 -53.83 -19.25 26.88
C ALA A 551 -53.74 -20.49 25.97
N SER A 552 -53.76 -20.27 24.65
CA SER A 552 -53.40 -21.30 23.68
C SER A 552 -51.89 -21.59 23.73
N ARG A 553 -51.45 -22.77 23.26
CA ARG A 553 -50.02 -23.16 23.23
C ARG A 553 -49.13 -22.12 22.54
N LEU A 554 -49.60 -21.53 21.44
CA LEU A 554 -48.87 -20.45 20.76
C LEU A 554 -48.78 -19.19 21.62
N LYS A 555 -49.85 -18.86 22.36
CA LYS A 555 -49.85 -17.73 23.31
C LYS A 555 -48.92 -17.99 24.49
N VAL A 556 -48.81 -19.23 24.98
CA VAL A 556 -47.82 -19.64 25.99
C VAL A 556 -46.41 -19.44 25.47
N LEU A 557 -46.11 -19.91 24.25
CA LEU A 557 -44.81 -19.68 23.62
C LEU A 557 -44.47 -18.18 23.55
N LEU A 558 -45.37 -17.37 22.99
CA LEU A 558 -45.12 -15.96 22.71
C LEU A 558 -45.09 -15.08 23.97
N LYS A 559 -45.95 -15.34 24.95
CA LYS A 559 -46.12 -14.47 26.13
C LYS A 559 -45.45 -14.97 27.41
N VAL A 560 -45.06 -16.25 27.48
CA VAL A 560 -44.44 -16.83 28.68
C VAL A 560 -43.02 -17.31 28.38
N ILE A 561 -42.88 -18.24 27.44
CA ILE A 561 -41.58 -18.88 27.17
C ILE A 561 -40.58 -17.91 26.54
N LEU A 562 -40.98 -17.17 25.48
CA LEU A 562 -40.06 -16.26 24.78
C LEU A 562 -39.50 -15.13 25.68
N PRO A 563 -40.31 -14.42 26.48
CA PRO A 563 -39.80 -13.40 27.40
C PRO A 563 -38.80 -13.94 28.43
N LEU A 564 -39.02 -15.16 28.93
CA LEU A 564 -38.09 -15.82 29.87
C LEU A 564 -36.84 -16.35 29.18
N SER A 565 -36.86 -16.49 27.86
CA SER A 565 -35.78 -17.08 27.07
C SER A 565 -34.88 -16.05 26.38
N GLN A 566 -34.92 -14.78 26.81
CA GLN A 566 -34.07 -13.73 26.27
C GLN A 566 -32.57 -14.11 26.19
N PRO A 567 -31.95 -14.76 27.19
CA PRO A 567 -30.54 -15.16 27.10
C PRO A 567 -30.27 -16.18 25.98
N ALA A 568 -31.16 -17.16 25.80
CA ALA A 568 -31.03 -18.16 24.74
C ALA A 568 -31.31 -17.58 23.35
N LEU A 569 -32.30 -16.69 23.22
CA LEU A 569 -32.57 -15.98 21.97
C LEU A 569 -31.42 -15.04 21.60
N ALA A 570 -30.81 -14.36 22.58
CA ALA A 570 -29.61 -13.58 22.38
C ALA A 570 -28.46 -14.46 21.86
N THR A 571 -28.27 -15.65 22.43
CA THR A 571 -27.29 -16.63 21.95
C THR A 571 -27.51 -16.98 20.47
N VAL A 572 -28.76 -17.24 20.07
CA VAL A 572 -29.12 -17.50 18.66
C VAL A 572 -28.79 -16.30 17.77
N GLY A 573 -29.14 -15.09 18.19
CA GLY A 573 -28.86 -13.86 17.44
C GLY A 573 -27.36 -13.61 17.26
N ILE A 574 -26.57 -13.80 18.31
CA ILE A 574 -25.12 -13.64 18.31
C ILE A 574 -24.45 -14.63 17.35
N PHE A 575 -24.75 -15.94 17.47
CA PHE A 575 -24.18 -16.95 16.58
C PHE A 575 -24.56 -16.69 15.12
N THR A 576 -25.83 -16.32 14.88
CA THR A 576 -26.31 -15.99 13.54
C THR A 576 -25.55 -14.77 12.99
N PHE A 577 -25.44 -13.69 13.75
CA PHE A 577 -24.64 -12.54 13.33
C PHE A 577 -23.21 -12.94 13.00
N TRP A 578 -22.55 -13.66 13.91
CA TRP A 578 -21.15 -14.03 13.77
C TRP A 578 -20.88 -14.86 12.51
N TRP A 579 -21.73 -15.85 12.22
CA TRP A 579 -21.61 -16.69 11.03
C TRP A 579 -21.82 -15.92 9.73
N TYR A 580 -22.92 -15.19 9.61
CA TYR A 580 -23.29 -14.59 8.32
C TYR A 580 -22.55 -13.28 8.05
N TRP A 581 -22.10 -12.55 9.08
CA TRP A 581 -21.24 -11.38 8.89
C TRP A 581 -19.87 -11.77 8.33
N ASN A 582 -19.28 -12.87 8.82
CA ASN A 582 -17.99 -13.38 8.34
C ASN A 582 -18.10 -14.34 7.14
N SER A 583 -19.30 -14.55 6.60
CA SER A 583 -19.48 -15.51 5.52
C SER A 583 -18.82 -15.02 4.23
N PHE A 584 -17.98 -15.89 3.66
CA PHE A 584 -17.26 -15.64 2.41
C PHE A 584 -17.64 -16.66 1.33
N LEU A 585 -17.57 -17.96 1.64
CA LEU A 585 -17.80 -19.03 0.65
C LEU A 585 -19.21 -19.01 0.08
N ASP A 586 -20.25 -18.89 0.91
CA ASP A 586 -21.64 -18.88 0.44
C ASP A 586 -21.92 -17.68 -0.51
N PRO A 587 -21.58 -16.42 -0.15
CA PRO A 587 -21.68 -15.29 -1.08
C PRO A 587 -20.92 -15.51 -2.39
N LEU A 588 -19.70 -16.05 -2.33
CA LEU A 588 -18.87 -16.30 -3.51
C LEU A 588 -19.51 -17.32 -4.46
N ILE A 589 -20.20 -18.33 -3.92
CA ILE A 589 -20.83 -19.40 -4.71
C ILE A 589 -22.17 -18.95 -5.31
N TYR A 590 -22.97 -18.21 -4.55
CA TYR A 590 -24.37 -17.94 -4.93
C TYR A 590 -24.61 -16.57 -5.59
N ILE A 591 -23.76 -15.56 -5.33
CA ILE A 591 -23.93 -14.20 -5.84
C ILE A 591 -23.01 -13.98 -7.05
N SER A 592 -23.54 -13.41 -8.13
CA SER A 592 -22.76 -13.04 -9.32
C SER A 592 -22.68 -11.52 -9.52
N ARG A 593 -23.71 -10.77 -9.12
CA ARG A 593 -23.76 -9.31 -9.30
C ARG A 593 -23.00 -8.57 -8.21
N GLN A 594 -22.11 -7.66 -8.61
CA GLN A 594 -21.26 -6.91 -7.69
C GLN A 594 -22.06 -6.00 -6.75
N ASP A 595 -23.21 -5.47 -7.18
CA ASP A 595 -24.09 -4.64 -6.33
C ASP A 595 -24.74 -5.41 -5.17
N GLN A 596 -24.63 -6.74 -5.18
CA GLN A 596 -25.13 -7.64 -4.16
C GLN A 596 -24.03 -8.26 -3.29
N TYR A 597 -22.75 -7.91 -3.50
CA TYR A 597 -21.68 -8.47 -2.69
C TYR A 597 -21.84 -8.12 -1.21
N THR A 598 -21.50 -9.07 -0.34
CA THR A 598 -21.33 -8.83 1.10
C THR A 598 -19.99 -8.13 1.34
N ILE A 599 -19.83 -7.47 2.50
CA ILE A 599 -18.59 -6.76 2.82
C ILE A 599 -17.34 -7.64 2.73
N THR A 600 -17.43 -8.90 3.17
CA THR A 600 -16.34 -9.87 3.15
C THR A 600 -15.94 -10.25 1.72
N LEU A 601 -16.92 -10.45 0.83
CA LEU A 601 -16.69 -10.73 -0.58
C LEU A 601 -16.12 -9.50 -1.31
N ALA A 602 -16.69 -8.32 -1.07
CA ALA A 602 -16.22 -7.06 -1.65
C ALA A 602 -14.78 -6.74 -1.23
N LEU A 603 -14.43 -6.92 0.05
CA LEU A 603 -13.06 -6.76 0.55
C LEU A 603 -12.07 -7.71 -0.12
N ASN A 604 -12.48 -8.94 -0.44
CA ASN A 604 -11.64 -9.85 -1.20
C ASN A 604 -11.38 -9.33 -2.62
N SER A 605 -12.43 -8.89 -3.32
CA SER A 605 -12.29 -8.25 -4.64
C SER A 605 -11.38 -7.02 -4.58
N PHE A 606 -11.52 -6.18 -3.56
CA PHE A 606 -10.64 -5.03 -3.35
C PHE A 606 -9.19 -5.44 -3.08
N ASN A 607 -8.95 -6.49 -2.29
CA ASN A 607 -7.60 -6.98 -2.01
C ASN A 607 -6.91 -7.49 -3.29
N GLN A 608 -7.67 -8.13 -4.19
CA GLN A 608 -7.15 -8.56 -5.50
C GLN A 608 -6.83 -7.37 -6.41
N LEU A 609 -7.71 -6.37 -6.45
CA LEU A 609 -7.53 -5.19 -7.31
C LEU A 609 -6.42 -4.25 -6.82
N TYR A 610 -6.43 -3.89 -5.53
CA TYR A 610 -5.63 -2.76 -5.03
C TYR A 610 -4.37 -3.16 -4.28
N SER A 611 -4.39 -4.28 -3.55
CA SER A 611 -3.22 -4.72 -2.79
C SER A 611 -2.26 -5.52 -3.66
N ARG A 612 -2.75 -6.55 -4.35
CA ARG A 612 -1.90 -7.43 -5.18
C ARG A 612 -1.42 -6.79 -6.49
N SER A 613 -2.27 -6.01 -7.15
CA SER A 613 -1.93 -5.45 -8.47
C SER A 613 -1.28 -4.07 -8.39
N ALA A 614 -1.56 -3.29 -7.33
CA ALA A 614 -1.22 -1.87 -7.29
C ALA A 614 -0.52 -1.38 -6.01
N GLY A 615 -0.31 -2.25 -5.01
CA GLY A 615 0.46 -1.93 -3.81
C GLY A 615 -0.22 -0.95 -2.83
N TYR A 616 -1.53 -0.71 -2.93
CA TYR A 616 -2.28 0.18 -2.03
C TYR A 616 -2.84 -0.54 -0.81
N TYR A 617 -1.95 -0.87 0.12
CA TYR A 617 -2.32 -1.58 1.34
C TYR A 617 -3.12 -0.72 2.33
N ASP A 618 -2.98 0.61 2.29
CA ASP A 618 -3.67 1.56 3.18
C ASP A 618 -5.20 1.43 3.09
N ARG A 619 -5.74 1.31 1.86
CA ARG A 619 -7.18 1.17 1.62
C ARG A 619 -7.72 -0.17 2.13
N ILE A 620 -6.97 -1.25 1.95
CA ILE A 620 -7.38 -2.60 2.35
C ILE A 620 -7.34 -2.79 3.87
N LEU A 621 -6.30 -2.27 4.54
CA LEU A 621 -6.23 -2.31 6.01
C LEU A 621 -7.36 -1.46 6.61
N ALA A 622 -7.59 -0.26 6.09
CA ALA A 622 -8.71 0.59 6.53
C ALA A 622 -10.07 -0.09 6.33
N GLY A 623 -10.33 -0.65 5.14
CA GLY A 623 -11.56 -1.38 4.85
C GLY A 623 -11.76 -2.61 5.75
N SER A 624 -10.68 -3.33 6.05
CA SER A 624 -10.70 -4.48 6.97
C SER A 624 -11.06 -4.04 8.39
N VAL A 625 -10.45 -2.97 8.91
CA VAL A 625 -10.81 -2.41 10.22
C VAL A 625 -12.28 -1.98 10.26
N LEU A 626 -12.78 -1.31 9.22
CA LEU A 626 -14.19 -0.93 9.13
C LEU A 626 -15.11 -2.15 9.17
N SER A 627 -14.76 -3.25 8.50
CA SER A 627 -15.58 -4.46 8.49
C SER A 627 -15.64 -5.18 9.84
N LEU A 628 -14.64 -4.97 10.70
CA LEU A 628 -14.61 -5.51 12.07
C LEU A 628 -15.50 -4.73 13.03
N LEU A 629 -15.76 -3.43 12.77
CA LEU A 629 -16.49 -2.56 13.71
C LEU A 629 -17.85 -3.12 14.14
N PRO A 630 -18.71 -3.64 13.22
CA PRO A 630 -20.02 -4.16 13.63
C PRO A 630 -19.91 -5.40 14.52
N MET A 631 -18.91 -6.25 14.30
CA MET A 631 -18.64 -7.41 15.14
C MET A 631 -18.15 -7.02 16.54
N VAL A 632 -17.24 -6.05 16.62
CA VAL A 632 -16.75 -5.50 17.89
C VAL A 632 -17.88 -4.84 18.67
N ALA A 633 -18.73 -4.05 18.00
CA ALA A 633 -19.89 -3.43 18.63
C ALA A 633 -20.83 -4.48 19.24
N ILE A 634 -21.16 -5.54 18.50
CA ILE A 634 -22.01 -6.62 19.01
C ILE A 634 -21.34 -7.32 20.19
N PHE A 635 -20.05 -7.61 20.14
CA PHE A 635 -19.36 -8.19 21.29
C PHE A 635 -19.50 -7.32 22.54
N ILE A 636 -19.27 -6.01 22.43
CA ILE A 636 -19.37 -5.07 23.57
C ILE A 636 -20.79 -5.05 24.16
N PHE A 637 -21.82 -5.05 23.33
CA PHE A 637 -23.22 -5.04 23.80
C PHE A 637 -23.71 -6.43 24.25
N ALA A 638 -23.16 -7.50 23.70
CA ALA A 638 -23.61 -8.87 23.93
C ALA A 638 -22.82 -9.62 25.01
N GLN A 639 -21.67 -9.10 25.46
CA GLN A 639 -20.80 -9.78 26.44
C GLN A 639 -21.52 -10.23 27.72
N ARG A 640 -22.51 -9.44 28.21
CA ARG A 640 -23.31 -9.81 29.38
C ARG A 640 -24.11 -11.10 29.17
N TYR A 641 -24.70 -11.27 27.99
CA TYR A 641 -25.47 -12.45 27.61
C TYR A 641 -24.58 -13.67 27.34
N PHE A 642 -23.36 -13.44 26.83
CA PHE A 642 -22.35 -14.49 26.68
C PHE A 642 -21.97 -15.13 28.02
N ILE A 643 -21.73 -14.32 29.05
CA ILE A 643 -21.34 -14.79 30.38
C ILE A 643 -22.48 -15.61 31.01
N GLU A 644 -23.72 -15.13 30.91
CA GLU A 644 -24.91 -15.83 31.42
C GLU A 644 -25.19 -17.13 30.65
N GLY A 645 -24.99 -17.15 29.33
CA GLY A 645 -25.20 -18.34 28.48
C GLY A 645 -24.16 -19.45 28.69
N ILE A 646 -22.88 -19.10 28.93
CA ILE A 646 -21.80 -20.07 29.19
C ILE A 646 -21.99 -20.75 30.56
N GLN A 647 -22.55 -20.05 31.55
CA GLN A 647 -22.83 -20.64 32.86
C GLN A 647 -23.84 -21.79 32.80
N MET A 648 -24.75 -21.81 31.80
CA MET A 648 -25.69 -22.93 31.60
C MET A 648 -25.01 -24.21 31.10
N GLN A 649 -23.83 -24.12 30.46
CA GLN A 649 -23.03 -25.30 30.11
C GLN A 649 -22.20 -25.83 31.29
N GLY A 650 -21.99 -25.02 32.33
CA GLY A 650 -21.15 -25.35 33.49
C GLY A 650 -21.88 -25.85 34.74
N LEU A 651 -23.23 -25.75 34.80
CA LEU A 651 -24.04 -26.24 35.92
C LEU A 651 -24.26 -27.75 35.81
N LYS A 652 -23.17 -28.50 36.00
CA LYS A 652 -23.21 -29.89 36.45
C LYS A 652 -22.05 -30.13 37.41
N ARG A 653 -22.24 -29.68 38.65
CA ARG A 653 -21.65 -30.27 39.85
C ARG A 653 -22.64 -30.20 40.99
#